data_AF-A0A485KVA0-F1
#
_entry.id   AF-A0A485KVA0-F1
#
_cell.length_a   1.000
_cell.length_b   1.000
_cell.length_c   1.000
_cell.angle_alpha   90.00
_cell.angle_beta   90.00
_cell.angle_gamma   90.00
#
_symmetry.space_group_name_H-M   'P 1'
#
loop_
_entity.id
_entity.type
_entity.pdbx_description
1 polymer ?
#
loop_
_entity_poly.entity_id
_entity_poly.type
_entity_poly.pdbx_seq_one_letter_code
_entity_poly.pdbx_strand_id
1 'polypeptide(L)'
;MLSEDSSEEDEPIAVTTTHVPQERGDVEMGGLDEEEDEDMGTLADDPTIGKPPRFRKLYAAVRKDPWEIGPWLDLMYEVQQSLQHIEEARPFYILFLDQFPTSAYWWKQYADHEWRANQLDNVRAIFDKALNQIKCPHVELWAFYLQFTKSTVVDPITESHSPEDRKRSRQQMAEAFETALDRVGYSIHSNGIWNQYIHFLKDDKEPQAIFSIRKVFQRALPIPMMQLDNLWKDYEQFEKSIPNNEALAQNVFKVLRPKVDAAKSILKDRKALMDPLDMDALPSKTNTDPQIDAWTQWIEFEMNNPERVERPKWKAKLRYVLECCLACRRFSAEVWYQYASLELPDVAATSTVFQQAIDAIPDSCLLRFAYADHLESHGNLDDARAVYESFLETHPSAIVYITYQRFARRAFGNKGLDEARHIFKRARRDTRDGACTYHVYTAAALLEFHGSLGDEGKQIALNIFELGLKKYIHVPDYVLSYVDFLSHTNDDNNMRSLFEKVLSVMPPAVSKPIWDRFIRFEQTMATNGGDLTSVIRLEQRRAAALADDPSTKGLLGLVDRYVWMTLLEDSSDKLFFDTYGRGTVATTSGLLAPAAAAASGMLSSRTTGGASKSSKHSVDLASYHGPPLPEFLKPFASQLPLGVTWNGPVADADMVFQALCYAEFPPREDVERMDARGIDADGNVNVVTKRPTHDVFRDRQKQRLAKLN
;
A
#
# COMPACT_ATOMS: atom_id res chain seq x y z
N MET A 1 -67.24 -40.16 -42.97
CA MET A 1 -68.11 -39.76 -44.09
C MET A 1 -67.32 -38.76 -44.91
N LEU A 2 -67.04 -39.14 -46.15
CA LEU A 2 -66.25 -38.41 -47.15
C LEU A 2 -67.13 -37.38 -47.87
N SER A 3 -66.55 -36.22 -48.22
CA SER A 3 -66.75 -35.48 -49.48
C SER A 3 -65.99 -34.15 -49.37
N GLU A 4 -64.92 -33.94 -50.17
CA GLU A 4 -64.89 -33.10 -51.39
C GLU A 4 -64.33 -31.69 -51.03
N ASP A 5 -63.50 -30.96 -51.78
CA ASP A 5 -62.83 -31.04 -53.09
C ASP A 5 -61.79 -29.87 -53.05
N SER A 6 -60.49 -30.05 -53.25
CA SER A 6 -59.70 -29.95 -54.50
C SER A 6 -59.76 -28.61 -55.27
N SER A 7 -58.55 -28.18 -55.68
CA SER A 7 -58.16 -27.31 -56.80
C SER A 7 -58.44 -25.80 -56.72
N GLU A 8 -57.68 -24.88 -57.30
CA GLU A 8 -56.31 -24.71 -57.86
C GLU A 8 -56.36 -23.32 -58.57
N GLU A 9 -55.21 -22.75 -58.95
CA GLU A 9 -55.06 -21.63 -59.91
C GLU A 9 -55.43 -20.20 -59.40
N ASP A 10 -54.72 -19.10 -59.72
CA ASP A 10 -53.53 -18.92 -60.54
C ASP A 10 -52.90 -17.53 -60.24
N GLU A 11 -51.60 -17.50 -60.50
CA GLU A 11 -50.64 -16.40 -60.51
C GLU A 11 -51.01 -15.24 -61.51
N PRO A 12 -50.34 -14.05 -61.54
CA PRO A 12 -48.93 -13.99 -61.95
C PRO A 12 -48.00 -12.87 -61.43
N ILE A 13 -46.73 -13.18 -61.67
CA ILE A 13 -45.46 -12.48 -61.45
C ILE A 13 -45.22 -11.32 -62.44
N ALA A 14 -44.38 -10.34 -62.01
CA ALA A 14 -43.32 -9.61 -62.76
C ALA A 14 -43.37 -8.08 -62.53
N VAL A 15 -42.51 -7.50 -61.69
CA VAL A 15 -41.12 -7.05 -61.93
C VAL A 15 -40.99 -5.69 -62.66
N THR A 16 -40.41 -4.75 -61.88
CA THR A 16 -39.69 -3.50 -62.20
C THR A 16 -40.45 -2.30 -62.79
N THR A 17 -40.57 -1.22 -62.01
CA THR A 17 -39.80 0.03 -62.26
C THR A 17 -39.90 1.06 -61.11
N THR A 18 -38.71 1.56 -60.74
CA THR A 18 -38.28 2.85 -60.19
C THR A 18 -39.24 4.01 -59.84
N HIS A 19 -38.88 4.66 -58.72
CA HIS A 19 -38.89 6.11 -58.39
C HIS A 19 -40.18 6.82 -57.89
N VAL A 20 -40.22 7.06 -56.55
CA VAL A 20 -40.36 8.35 -55.76
C VAL A 20 -41.20 9.50 -56.38
N PRO A 21 -41.99 10.34 -55.65
CA PRO A 21 -42.05 10.62 -54.19
C PRO A 21 -43.45 10.79 -53.53
N GLN A 22 -43.44 10.98 -52.19
CA GLN A 22 -44.31 11.83 -51.34
C GLN A 22 -45.85 11.66 -51.36
N GLU A 23 -46.46 11.26 -50.23
CA GLU A 23 -47.06 12.15 -49.21
C GLU A 23 -47.94 11.36 -48.20
N ARG A 24 -47.78 11.74 -46.92
CA ARG A 24 -48.72 11.76 -45.77
C ARG A 24 -50.05 10.98 -45.82
N GLY A 25 -50.34 10.28 -44.72
CA GLY A 25 -51.71 10.05 -44.26
C GLY A 25 -51.89 8.83 -43.36
N ASP A 26 -51.92 9.09 -42.04
CA ASP A 26 -52.81 8.49 -41.03
C ASP A 26 -52.92 6.96 -40.90
N VAL A 27 -52.41 6.42 -39.78
CA VAL A 27 -53.20 5.47 -38.98
C VAL A 27 -53.00 5.77 -37.49
N GLU A 28 -54.10 6.16 -36.87
CA GLU A 28 -54.24 6.40 -35.44
C GLU A 28 -54.79 5.12 -34.76
N MET A 29 -54.42 4.96 -33.49
CA MET A 29 -55.15 4.30 -32.38
C MET A 29 -54.88 2.83 -32.01
N GLY A 30 -54.27 2.70 -30.82
CA GLY A 30 -54.60 1.72 -29.77
C GLY A 30 -53.48 0.74 -29.44
N GLY A 31 -52.89 0.69 -28.24
CA GLY A 31 -53.08 1.43 -27.00
C GLY A 31 -52.24 0.79 -25.88
N LEU A 32 -51.81 1.64 -24.95
CA LEU A 32 -51.56 1.37 -23.51
C LEU A 32 -50.46 0.36 -23.14
N ASP A 33 -49.33 0.90 -22.68
CA ASP A 33 -48.77 0.59 -21.36
C ASP A 33 -48.03 1.86 -20.86
N GLU A 34 -48.74 2.62 -20.03
CA GLU A 34 -48.22 3.73 -19.22
C GLU A 34 -47.73 3.14 -17.89
N GLU A 35 -46.42 3.16 -17.64
CA GLU A 35 -45.88 3.03 -16.29
C GLU A 35 -44.90 4.19 -16.01
N GLU A 36 -45.40 5.12 -15.19
CA GLU A 36 -44.68 5.88 -14.16
C GLU A 36 -43.81 7.08 -14.59
N ASP A 37 -44.51 8.14 -15.01
CA ASP A 37 -44.10 9.54 -14.79
C ASP A 37 -44.31 9.95 -13.32
N GLU A 38 -43.36 9.65 -12.44
CA GLU A 38 -43.29 10.23 -11.08
C GLU A 38 -41.91 10.87 -10.82
N ASP A 39 -41.60 11.99 -11.50
CA ASP A 39 -40.80 13.07 -10.89
C ASP A 39 -40.90 14.42 -11.66
N MET A 40 -42.12 14.84 -12.00
CA MET A 40 -42.37 16.15 -12.64
C MET A 40 -42.45 17.28 -11.60
N GLY A 41 -41.39 17.43 -10.79
CA GLY A 41 -41.39 18.31 -9.61
C GLY A 41 -40.20 19.25 -9.44
N THR A 42 -39.27 19.40 -10.39
CA THR A 42 -38.15 20.38 -10.27
C THR A 42 -37.67 21.04 -11.59
N LEU A 43 -38.38 20.90 -12.70
CA LEU A 43 -37.95 21.39 -14.04
C LEU A 43 -38.32 22.87 -14.34
N ALA A 44 -38.14 23.79 -13.38
CA ALA A 44 -38.33 25.22 -13.65
C ALA A 44 -37.06 25.93 -14.16
N ASP A 45 -35.87 25.32 -14.03
CA ASP A 45 -34.60 25.87 -14.49
C ASP A 45 -33.75 24.79 -15.20
N ASP A 46 -34.26 24.14 -16.25
CA ASP A 46 -33.45 23.24 -17.06
C ASP A 46 -32.67 24.05 -18.13
N PRO A 47 -31.33 24.19 -18.02
CA PRO A 47 -30.52 24.95 -18.99
C PRO A 47 -30.46 24.30 -20.38
N THR A 48 -31.19 23.19 -20.61
CA THR A 48 -31.24 22.45 -21.88
C THR A 48 -32.51 22.70 -22.72
N ILE A 49 -33.40 23.59 -22.27
CA ILE A 49 -34.57 24.02 -23.06
C ILE A 49 -34.08 24.74 -24.34
N GLY A 50 -34.47 24.24 -25.52
CA GLY A 50 -34.02 24.75 -26.84
C GLY A 50 -32.82 24.05 -27.49
N LYS A 51 -32.15 23.11 -26.81
CA LYS A 51 -30.91 22.46 -27.31
C LYS A 51 -31.16 21.12 -28.04
N PRO A 52 -30.20 20.65 -28.87
CA PRO A 52 -30.36 19.42 -29.64
C PRO A 52 -30.74 18.21 -28.78
N PRO A 53 -31.53 17.25 -29.31
CA PRO A 53 -31.93 16.06 -28.56
C PRO A 53 -30.73 15.19 -28.14
N ARG A 54 -29.61 15.25 -28.88
CA ARG A 54 -28.34 14.59 -28.50
C ARG A 54 -27.74 15.22 -27.24
N PHE A 55 -27.63 16.55 -27.20
CA PHE A 55 -27.22 17.32 -26.03
C PHE A 55 -28.01 16.97 -24.77
N ARG A 56 -29.35 16.85 -24.89
CA ARG A 56 -30.22 16.47 -23.75
C ARG A 56 -29.97 15.06 -23.26
N LYS A 57 -29.79 14.09 -24.18
CA LYS A 57 -29.47 12.70 -23.81
C LYS A 57 -28.13 12.60 -23.12
N LEU A 58 -27.11 13.31 -23.62
CA LEU A 58 -25.78 13.33 -23.01
C LEU A 58 -25.81 14.00 -21.63
N TYR A 59 -26.54 15.11 -21.49
CA TYR A 59 -26.70 15.78 -20.20
C TYR A 59 -27.45 14.91 -19.17
N ALA A 60 -28.48 14.17 -19.61
CA ALA A 60 -29.17 13.20 -18.75
C ALA A 60 -28.25 12.03 -18.35
N ALA A 61 -27.43 11.54 -19.27
CA ALA A 61 -26.45 10.48 -18.97
C ALA A 61 -25.40 10.95 -17.95
N VAL A 62 -24.89 12.18 -18.10
CA VAL A 62 -23.96 12.80 -17.15
C VAL A 62 -24.57 12.95 -15.76
N ARG A 63 -25.85 13.32 -15.66
CA ARG A 63 -26.55 13.42 -14.37
C ARG A 63 -26.77 12.05 -13.71
N LYS A 64 -26.98 11.00 -14.51
CA LYS A 64 -27.17 9.64 -14.02
C LYS A 64 -25.88 9.10 -13.40
N ASP A 65 -24.76 9.23 -14.10
CA ASP A 65 -23.46 8.74 -13.66
C ASP A 65 -22.38 9.84 -13.78
N PRO A 66 -22.19 10.70 -12.75
CA PRO A 66 -21.31 11.87 -12.82
C PRO A 66 -19.81 11.57 -13.03
N TRP A 67 -19.38 10.31 -12.86
CA TRP A 67 -17.98 9.90 -12.96
C TRP A 67 -17.66 9.17 -14.28
N GLU A 68 -18.64 8.98 -15.18
CA GLU A 68 -18.38 8.39 -16.49
C GLU A 68 -17.77 9.39 -17.47
N ILE A 69 -16.53 9.13 -17.90
CA ILE A 69 -15.74 10.08 -18.69
C ILE A 69 -16.31 10.29 -20.11
N GLY A 70 -16.81 9.24 -20.76
CA GLY A 70 -17.26 9.27 -22.16
C GLY A 70 -18.36 10.31 -22.43
N PRO A 71 -19.51 10.24 -21.73
CA PRO A 71 -20.61 11.21 -21.88
C PRO A 71 -20.19 12.66 -21.64
N TRP A 72 -19.27 12.89 -20.71
CA TRP A 72 -18.74 14.22 -20.40
C TRP A 72 -17.91 14.81 -21.54
N LEU A 73 -17.02 14.02 -22.14
CA LEU A 73 -16.21 14.47 -23.27
C LEU A 73 -17.08 14.80 -24.48
N ASP A 74 -18.04 13.91 -24.81
CA ASP A 74 -18.99 14.14 -25.91
C ASP A 74 -19.83 15.41 -25.70
N LEU A 75 -20.29 15.65 -24.46
CA LEU A 75 -21.02 16.87 -24.09
C LEU A 75 -20.15 18.12 -24.30
N MET A 76 -18.90 18.10 -23.83
CA MET A 76 -17.99 19.25 -23.97
C MET A 76 -17.60 19.54 -25.43
N TYR A 77 -17.41 18.50 -26.24
CA TYR A 77 -17.21 18.68 -27.69
C TYR A 77 -18.46 19.27 -28.36
N GLU A 78 -19.66 18.82 -27.97
CA GLU A 78 -20.92 19.38 -28.49
C GLU A 78 -21.09 20.84 -28.02
N VAL A 79 -20.74 21.19 -26.78
CA VAL A 79 -20.72 22.58 -26.29
C VAL A 79 -19.81 23.45 -27.16
N GLN A 80 -18.58 23.01 -27.42
CA GLN A 80 -17.61 23.79 -28.20
C GLN A 80 -18.04 23.98 -29.67
N GLN A 81 -18.75 23.00 -30.24
CA GLN A 81 -19.18 23.05 -31.64
C GLN A 81 -20.54 23.77 -31.83
N SER A 82 -21.48 23.59 -30.92
CA SER A 82 -22.87 24.04 -31.09
C SER A 82 -23.17 25.38 -30.40
N LEU A 83 -22.48 25.73 -29.32
CA LEU A 83 -22.75 26.94 -28.54
C LEU A 83 -21.73 28.04 -28.87
N GLN A 84 -22.03 28.83 -29.90
CA GLN A 84 -21.23 30.01 -30.27
C GLN A 84 -21.35 31.17 -29.28
N HIS A 85 -22.44 31.23 -28.51
CA HIS A 85 -22.66 32.26 -27.49
C HIS A 85 -22.11 31.81 -26.14
N ILE A 86 -21.16 32.58 -25.60
CA ILE A 86 -20.47 32.30 -24.33
C ILE A 86 -21.41 32.19 -23.13
N GLU A 87 -22.50 32.97 -23.11
CA GLU A 87 -23.46 33.00 -22.00
C GLU A 87 -24.20 31.68 -21.84
N GLU A 88 -24.46 30.97 -22.95
CA GLU A 88 -25.10 29.65 -22.93
C GLU A 88 -24.11 28.51 -22.64
N ALA A 89 -22.84 28.69 -23.00
CA ALA A 89 -21.79 27.68 -22.81
C ALA A 89 -21.20 27.70 -21.38
N ARG A 90 -21.16 28.87 -20.73
CA ARG A 90 -20.55 29.08 -19.41
C ARG A 90 -21.08 28.12 -18.31
N PRO A 91 -22.40 27.90 -18.15
CA PRO A 91 -22.90 26.98 -17.13
C PRO A 91 -22.39 25.54 -17.31
N PHE A 92 -22.17 25.11 -18.55
CA PHE A 92 -21.67 23.75 -18.83
C PHE A 92 -20.19 23.61 -18.55
N TYR A 93 -19.38 24.64 -18.86
CA TYR A 93 -17.97 24.67 -18.47
C TYR A 93 -17.81 24.68 -16.94
N ILE A 94 -18.60 25.48 -16.23
CA ILE A 94 -18.56 25.51 -14.76
C ILE A 94 -18.96 24.15 -14.20
N LEU A 95 -20.06 23.57 -14.66
CA LEU A 95 -20.53 22.26 -14.20
C LEU A 95 -19.51 21.13 -14.47
N PHE A 96 -18.82 21.17 -15.62
CA PHE A 96 -17.74 20.24 -15.92
C PHE A 96 -16.52 20.45 -14.99
N LEU A 97 -16.10 21.70 -14.79
CA LEU A 97 -14.91 22.03 -13.99
C LEU A 97 -15.14 21.90 -12.49
N ASP A 98 -16.39 22.01 -12.01
CA ASP A 98 -16.75 21.69 -10.63
C ASP A 98 -16.58 20.18 -10.36
N GLN A 99 -16.87 19.34 -11.37
CA GLN A 99 -16.68 17.89 -11.30
C GLN A 99 -15.22 17.47 -11.53
N PHE A 100 -14.54 18.11 -12.50
CA PHE A 100 -13.16 17.83 -12.91
C PHE A 100 -12.27 19.08 -12.79
N PRO A 101 -12.00 19.56 -11.57
CA PRO A 101 -11.27 20.82 -11.36
C PRO A 101 -9.83 20.76 -11.87
N THR A 102 -9.24 19.57 -11.96
CA THR A 102 -7.84 19.40 -12.36
C THR A 102 -7.61 19.36 -13.87
N SER A 103 -8.66 19.37 -14.70
CA SER A 103 -8.50 19.25 -16.15
C SER A 103 -8.02 20.56 -16.78
N ALA A 104 -6.70 20.69 -16.94
CA ALA A 104 -6.08 21.89 -17.47
C ALA A 104 -6.42 22.14 -18.95
N TYR A 105 -6.64 21.07 -19.73
CA TYR A 105 -7.09 21.17 -21.11
C TYR A 105 -8.41 21.92 -21.22
N TRP A 106 -9.41 21.55 -20.42
CA TRP A 106 -10.73 22.19 -20.46
C TRP A 106 -10.71 23.61 -19.87
N TRP A 107 -9.86 23.88 -18.87
CA TRP A 107 -9.61 25.25 -18.41
C TRP A 107 -9.07 26.15 -19.53
N LYS A 108 -8.15 25.65 -20.36
CA LYS A 108 -7.64 26.37 -21.53
C LYS A 108 -8.75 26.61 -22.55
N GLN A 109 -9.54 25.59 -22.90
CA GLN A 109 -10.64 25.74 -23.87
C GLN A 109 -11.67 26.78 -23.40
N TYR A 110 -12.00 26.76 -22.10
CA TYR A 110 -12.91 27.74 -21.52
C TYR A 110 -12.33 29.16 -21.58
N ALA A 111 -11.06 29.34 -21.22
CA ALA A 111 -10.38 30.64 -21.29
C ALA A 111 -10.27 31.16 -22.74
N ASP A 112 -10.03 30.29 -23.71
CA ASP A 112 -9.98 30.61 -25.14
C ASP A 112 -11.36 31.02 -25.69
N HIS A 113 -12.43 30.39 -25.23
CA HIS A 113 -13.80 30.77 -25.60
C HIS A 113 -14.20 32.14 -25.01
N GLU A 114 -13.93 32.40 -23.72
CA GLU A 114 -14.17 33.71 -23.09
C GLU A 114 -13.29 34.81 -23.71
N TRP A 115 -12.06 34.49 -24.13
CA TRP A 115 -11.21 35.44 -24.85
C TRP A 115 -11.84 35.83 -26.19
N ARG A 116 -12.28 34.86 -27.01
CA ARG A 116 -12.95 35.16 -28.30
C ARG A 116 -14.18 36.05 -28.12
N ALA A 117 -14.87 35.92 -26.98
CA ALA A 117 -16.00 36.77 -26.61
C ALA A 117 -15.62 38.14 -26.02
N ASN A 118 -14.32 38.44 -25.93
CA ASN A 118 -13.73 39.67 -25.40
C ASN A 118 -14.07 39.97 -23.92
N GLN A 119 -14.31 38.92 -23.11
CA GLN A 119 -14.63 39.03 -21.69
C GLN A 119 -13.38 38.92 -20.81
N LEU A 120 -12.54 39.96 -20.84
CA LEU A 120 -11.19 39.93 -20.24
C LEU A 120 -11.19 39.69 -18.71
N ASP A 121 -12.19 40.19 -17.98
CA ASP A 121 -12.27 40.02 -16.53
C ASP A 121 -12.59 38.58 -16.12
N ASN A 122 -13.44 37.89 -16.89
CA ASN A 122 -13.74 36.47 -16.69
C ASN A 122 -12.50 35.61 -16.97
N VAL A 123 -11.74 35.93 -18.02
CA VAL A 123 -10.49 35.23 -18.35
C VAL A 123 -9.48 35.36 -17.21
N ARG A 124 -9.35 36.55 -16.59
CA ARG A 124 -8.51 36.74 -15.40
C ARG A 124 -8.98 35.90 -14.22
N ALA A 125 -10.29 35.89 -13.93
CA ALA A 125 -10.85 35.08 -12.86
C ALA A 125 -10.63 33.57 -13.10
N ILE A 126 -10.69 33.12 -14.36
CA ILE A 126 -10.37 31.74 -14.75
C ILE A 126 -8.91 31.42 -14.45
N PHE A 127 -7.98 32.29 -14.84
CA PHE A 127 -6.56 32.09 -14.54
C PHE A 127 -6.27 32.11 -13.04
N ASP A 128 -6.92 32.99 -12.27
CA ASP A 128 -6.78 33.01 -10.82
C ASP A 128 -7.27 31.69 -10.18
N LYS A 129 -8.39 31.14 -10.64
CA LYS A 129 -8.87 29.83 -10.17
C LYS A 129 -7.93 28.70 -10.61
N ALA A 130 -7.61 28.59 -11.90
CA ALA A 130 -6.86 27.46 -12.46
C ALA A 130 -5.38 27.46 -12.05
N LEU A 131 -4.71 28.63 -12.09
CA LEU A 131 -3.27 28.75 -11.83
C LEU A 131 -2.96 28.95 -10.35
N ASN A 132 -3.72 29.80 -9.65
CA ASN A 132 -3.40 30.16 -8.26
C ASN A 132 -4.08 29.24 -7.24
N GLN A 133 -5.36 28.89 -7.44
CA GLN A 133 -6.10 28.06 -6.47
C GLN A 133 -5.87 26.56 -6.71
N ILE A 134 -6.10 26.09 -7.95
CA ILE A 134 -6.03 24.66 -8.28
C ILE A 134 -4.60 24.22 -8.60
N LYS A 135 -3.73 25.16 -9.04
CA LYS A 135 -2.32 24.92 -9.41
C LYS A 135 -2.16 23.85 -10.49
N CYS A 136 -2.96 23.93 -11.56
CA CYS A 136 -2.88 22.99 -12.67
C CYS A 136 -1.51 23.06 -13.39
N PRO A 137 -0.71 21.96 -13.41
CA PRO A 137 0.62 21.96 -14.01
C PRO A 137 0.56 21.63 -15.51
N HIS A 138 0.01 22.54 -16.32
CA HIS A 138 -0.10 22.32 -17.77
C HIS A 138 0.62 23.37 -18.60
N VAL A 139 1.55 22.93 -19.45
CA VAL A 139 2.43 23.82 -20.23
C VAL A 139 1.65 24.75 -21.15
N GLU A 140 0.63 24.24 -21.82
CA GLU A 140 -0.12 25.07 -22.77
C GLU A 140 -1.03 26.08 -22.07
N LEU A 141 -1.48 25.79 -20.84
CA LEU A 141 -2.30 26.73 -20.07
C LEU A 141 -1.45 27.93 -19.64
N TRP A 142 -0.23 27.68 -19.19
CA TRP A 142 0.73 28.75 -18.88
C TRP A 142 1.19 29.51 -20.13
N ALA A 143 1.39 28.84 -21.27
CA ALA A 143 1.67 29.51 -22.53
C ALA A 143 0.51 30.42 -22.98
N PHE A 144 -0.74 29.98 -22.78
CA PHE A 144 -1.93 30.78 -23.07
C PHE A 144 -2.07 31.97 -22.11
N TYR A 145 -1.77 31.80 -20.81
CA TYR A 145 -1.71 32.89 -19.85
C TYR A 145 -0.66 33.95 -20.21
N LEU A 146 0.50 33.52 -20.70
CA LEU A 146 1.54 34.45 -21.18
C LEU A 146 1.08 35.19 -22.43
N GLN A 147 0.42 34.51 -23.36
CA GLN A 147 -0.19 35.15 -24.53
C GLN A 147 -1.25 36.18 -24.11
N PHE A 148 -2.10 35.84 -23.14
CA PHE A 148 -3.11 36.74 -22.56
C PHE A 148 -2.47 37.98 -21.96
N THR A 149 -1.49 37.79 -21.10
CA THR A 149 -0.79 38.89 -20.44
C THR A 149 -0.09 39.78 -21.45
N LYS A 150 0.50 39.21 -22.51
CA LYS A 150 1.07 39.97 -23.62
C LYS A 150 -0.01 40.82 -24.32
N SER A 151 -1.11 40.22 -24.74
CA SER A 151 -2.16 40.91 -25.49
C SER A 151 -2.95 41.95 -24.69
N THR A 152 -3.08 41.78 -23.38
CA THR A 152 -3.90 42.66 -22.53
C THR A 152 -3.10 43.71 -21.78
N VAL A 153 -1.82 43.45 -21.51
CA VAL A 153 -0.96 44.34 -20.71
C VAL A 153 0.16 44.94 -21.54
N VAL A 154 0.72 44.21 -22.50
CA VAL A 154 1.88 44.67 -23.28
C VAL A 154 1.45 45.39 -24.55
N ASP A 155 0.61 44.74 -25.37
CA ASP A 155 0.21 45.25 -26.69
C ASP A 155 -0.58 46.58 -26.65
N PRO A 156 -1.51 46.82 -25.70
CA PRO A 156 -2.25 48.09 -25.61
C PRO A 156 -1.41 49.27 -25.10
N ILE A 157 -0.37 48.98 -24.32
CA ILE A 157 0.50 49.98 -23.68
C ILE A 157 1.67 50.36 -24.59
N THR A 158 2.02 49.51 -25.56
CA THR A 158 2.96 49.88 -26.63
C THR A 158 2.42 50.95 -27.58
N GLU A 159 1.10 51.11 -27.70
CA GLU A 159 0.47 52.02 -28.66
C GLU A 159 0.06 53.39 -28.09
N SER A 160 -0.11 53.55 -26.77
CA SER A 160 -0.79 54.75 -26.21
C SER A 160 0.06 55.75 -25.41
N HIS A 161 0.69 55.49 -24.25
CA HIS A 161 1.44 56.56 -23.52
C HIS A 161 2.56 56.06 -22.57
N SER A 162 3.52 56.98 -22.27
CA SER A 162 4.60 56.97 -21.26
C SER A 162 5.70 55.87 -21.28
N PRO A 163 7.00 56.21 -21.21
CA PRO A 163 8.09 55.23 -21.06
C PRO A 163 8.08 54.48 -19.71
N GLU A 164 7.47 55.04 -18.66
CA GLU A 164 7.39 54.41 -17.33
C GLU A 164 6.35 53.28 -17.30
N ASP A 165 5.18 53.49 -17.93
CA ASP A 165 4.14 52.47 -18.03
C ASP A 165 4.60 51.29 -18.89
N ARG A 166 5.34 51.57 -19.98
CA ARG A 166 6.01 50.52 -20.77
C ARG A 166 7.05 49.72 -19.97
N LYS A 167 7.71 50.34 -18.99
CA LYS A 167 8.65 49.63 -18.10
C LYS A 167 7.90 48.78 -17.08
N ARG A 168 6.82 49.29 -16.51
CA ARG A 168 5.95 48.57 -15.56
C ARG A 168 5.29 47.35 -16.19
N SER A 169 4.69 47.49 -17.37
CA SER A 169 4.07 46.36 -18.10
C SER A 169 5.10 45.29 -18.48
N ARG A 170 6.31 45.71 -18.88
CA ARG A 170 7.40 44.78 -19.16
C ARG A 170 7.90 44.06 -17.91
N GLN A 171 7.97 44.75 -16.78
CA GLN A 171 8.33 44.12 -15.51
C GLN A 171 7.26 43.10 -15.08
N GLN A 172 5.98 43.42 -15.22
CA GLN A 172 4.87 42.48 -14.96
C GLN A 172 4.94 41.26 -15.89
N MET A 173 5.24 41.46 -17.17
CA MET A 173 5.43 40.36 -18.12
C MET A 173 6.65 39.49 -17.77
N ALA A 174 7.77 40.10 -17.37
CA ALA A 174 8.97 39.37 -16.93
C ALA A 174 8.69 38.55 -15.65
N GLU A 175 7.94 39.12 -14.70
CA GLU A 175 7.49 38.40 -13.50
C GLU A 175 6.54 37.25 -13.83
N ALA A 176 5.64 37.44 -14.80
CA ALA A 176 4.78 36.37 -15.31
C ALA A 176 5.59 35.25 -15.98
N PHE A 177 6.65 35.57 -16.74
CA PHE A 177 7.54 34.55 -17.29
C PHE A 177 8.31 33.80 -16.19
N GLU A 178 8.89 34.50 -15.21
CA GLU A 178 9.64 33.83 -14.13
C GLU A 178 8.74 32.93 -13.28
N THR A 179 7.51 33.38 -12.95
CA THR A 179 6.53 32.54 -12.24
C THR A 179 6.12 31.31 -13.04
N ALA A 180 5.90 31.44 -14.36
CA ALA A 180 5.63 30.32 -15.24
C ALA A 180 6.81 29.34 -15.32
N LEU A 181 8.05 29.85 -15.38
CA LEU A 181 9.27 29.03 -15.42
C LEU A 181 9.54 28.32 -14.10
N ASP A 182 9.21 28.91 -12.95
CA ASP A 182 9.37 28.27 -11.66
C ASP A 182 8.38 27.12 -11.45
N ARG A 183 7.20 27.18 -12.07
CA ARG A 183 6.17 26.14 -12.01
C ARG A 183 6.35 25.06 -13.07
N VAL A 184 6.57 25.47 -14.33
CA VAL A 184 6.50 24.59 -15.51
C VAL A 184 7.82 24.47 -16.26
N GLY A 185 8.84 25.26 -15.90
CA GLY A 185 10.11 25.32 -16.63
C GLY A 185 10.93 24.02 -16.63
N TYR A 186 10.57 23.03 -15.81
CA TYR A 186 11.17 21.69 -15.77
C TYR A 186 10.45 20.64 -16.64
N SER A 187 9.36 21.03 -17.29
CA SER A 187 8.59 20.14 -18.15
C SER A 187 9.35 19.79 -19.44
N ILE A 188 9.07 18.61 -20.00
CA ILE A 188 9.63 18.20 -21.30
C ILE A 188 9.19 19.16 -22.42
N HIS A 189 7.97 19.68 -22.34
CA HIS A 189 7.36 20.52 -23.37
C HIS A 189 7.52 22.03 -23.12
N SER A 190 8.26 22.47 -22.09
CA SER A 190 8.41 23.90 -21.77
C SER A 190 9.23 24.70 -22.77
N ASN A 191 9.83 24.08 -23.79
CA ASN A 191 10.65 24.75 -24.81
C ASN A 191 9.94 25.95 -25.46
N GLY A 192 8.63 25.87 -25.69
CA GLY A 192 7.85 26.98 -26.24
C GLY A 192 7.89 28.24 -25.35
N ILE A 193 7.79 28.07 -24.03
CA ILE A 193 7.80 29.16 -23.04
C ILE A 193 9.19 29.82 -23.00
N TRP A 194 10.27 29.01 -23.00
CA TRP A 194 11.64 29.53 -23.04
C TRP A 194 11.90 30.35 -24.29
N ASN A 195 11.46 29.88 -25.46
CA ASN A 195 11.63 30.62 -26.72
C ASN A 195 10.82 31.92 -26.74
N GLN A 196 9.59 31.92 -26.21
CA GLN A 196 8.80 33.15 -26.05
C GLN A 196 9.48 34.16 -25.12
N TYR A 197 10.06 33.70 -24.01
CA TYR A 197 10.80 34.58 -23.10
C TYR A 197 12.08 35.14 -23.74
N ILE A 198 12.82 34.31 -24.48
CA ILE A 198 14.00 34.75 -25.22
C ILE A 198 13.62 35.78 -26.30
N HIS A 199 12.52 35.57 -27.04
CA HIS A 199 12.04 36.53 -28.03
C HIS A 199 11.65 37.85 -27.36
N PHE A 200 10.91 37.80 -26.26
CA PHE A 200 10.51 38.97 -25.49
C PHE A 200 11.74 39.78 -25.00
N LEU A 201 12.80 39.11 -24.56
CA LEU A 201 14.04 39.76 -24.15
C LEU A 201 14.87 40.29 -25.34
N LYS A 202 14.79 39.67 -26.52
CA LYS A 202 15.44 40.16 -27.75
C LYS A 202 14.77 41.41 -28.32
N ASP A 203 13.48 41.58 -28.08
CA ASP A 203 12.75 42.79 -28.45
C ASP A 203 13.21 44.01 -27.61
N ASP A 204 13.83 43.77 -26.45
CA ASP A 204 14.42 44.83 -25.63
C ASP A 204 15.78 45.27 -26.20
N LYS A 205 15.90 46.56 -26.53
CA LYS A 205 17.09 47.16 -27.13
C LYS A 205 18.11 47.64 -26.08
N GLU A 206 17.85 47.41 -24.79
CA GLU A 206 18.80 47.79 -23.74
C GLU A 206 20.06 46.89 -23.76
N PRO A 207 21.26 47.46 -23.52
CA PRO A 207 22.51 46.68 -23.47
C PRO A 207 22.52 45.63 -22.34
N GLN A 208 21.68 45.81 -21.31
CA GLN A 208 21.49 44.85 -20.23
C GLN A 208 20.74 43.58 -20.70
N ALA A 209 19.97 43.67 -21.79
CA ALA A 209 19.22 42.54 -22.34
C ALA A 209 20.16 41.39 -22.77
N ILE A 210 21.36 41.68 -23.26
CA ILE A 210 22.34 40.66 -23.66
C ILE A 210 22.72 39.76 -22.46
N PHE A 211 22.93 40.36 -21.29
CA PHE A 211 23.25 39.61 -20.07
C PHE A 211 22.06 38.78 -19.59
N SER A 212 20.85 39.36 -19.61
CA SER A 212 19.62 38.66 -19.24
C SER A 212 19.33 37.49 -20.18
N ILE A 213 19.47 37.67 -21.49
CA ILE A 213 19.31 36.63 -22.51
C ILE A 213 20.31 35.50 -22.26
N ARG A 214 21.60 35.82 -22.03
CA ARG A 214 22.62 34.82 -21.70
C ARG A 214 22.26 34.03 -20.45
N LYS A 215 21.81 34.70 -19.39
CA LYS A 215 21.39 34.06 -18.14
C LYS A 215 20.22 33.08 -18.35
N VAL A 216 19.25 33.46 -19.19
CA VAL A 216 18.09 32.61 -19.55
C VAL A 216 18.54 31.38 -20.35
N PHE A 217 19.37 31.55 -21.38
CA PHE A 217 19.92 30.41 -22.13
C PHE A 217 20.72 29.46 -21.24
N GLN A 218 21.60 29.99 -20.38
CA GLN A 218 22.40 29.18 -19.46
C GLN A 218 21.55 28.43 -18.43
N ARG A 219 20.37 28.97 -18.06
CA ARG A 219 19.39 28.30 -17.19
C ARG A 219 18.61 27.21 -17.94
N ALA A 220 18.26 27.44 -19.20
CA ALA A 220 17.43 26.54 -20.01
C ALA A 220 18.21 25.32 -20.54
N LEU A 221 19.45 25.51 -20.99
CA LEU A 221 20.24 24.46 -21.66
C LEU A 221 20.51 23.18 -20.83
N PRO A 222 20.69 23.24 -19.50
CA PRO A 222 20.84 22.05 -18.68
C PRO A 222 19.54 21.27 -18.43
N ILE A 223 18.38 21.82 -18.79
CA ILE A 223 17.08 21.20 -18.54
C ILE A 223 16.76 20.21 -19.67
N PRO A 224 16.41 18.95 -19.37
CA PRO A 224 15.97 17.99 -20.38
C PRO A 224 14.63 18.39 -21.01
N MET A 225 14.69 19.15 -22.11
CA MET A 225 13.52 19.64 -22.85
C MET A 225 13.52 19.19 -24.31
N MET A 226 12.34 19.11 -24.92
CA MET A 226 12.20 18.87 -26.35
C MET A 226 12.89 19.94 -27.19
N GLN A 227 13.48 19.52 -28.31
CA GLN A 227 14.19 20.39 -29.26
C GLN A 227 15.39 21.14 -28.68
N LEU A 228 16.08 20.57 -27.68
CA LEU A 228 17.29 21.15 -27.09
C LEU A 228 18.40 21.46 -28.12
N ASP A 229 18.45 20.71 -29.24
CA ASP A 229 19.37 20.99 -30.35
C ASP A 229 19.11 22.34 -31.03
N ASN A 230 17.84 22.74 -31.16
CA ASN A 230 17.47 24.03 -31.75
C ASN A 230 17.84 25.16 -30.79
N LEU A 231 17.54 24.99 -29.49
CA LEU A 231 17.91 25.97 -28.47
C LEU A 231 19.44 26.15 -28.38
N TRP A 232 20.21 25.06 -28.52
CA TRP A 232 21.67 25.13 -28.58
C TRP A 232 22.17 25.87 -29.82
N LYS A 233 21.59 25.62 -31.00
CA LYS A 233 21.92 26.35 -32.24
C LYS A 233 21.62 27.84 -32.11
N ASP A 234 20.48 28.20 -31.52
CA ASP A 234 20.09 29.59 -31.30
C ASP A 234 21.03 30.28 -30.31
N TYR A 235 21.51 29.56 -29.29
CA TYR A 235 22.52 30.05 -28.36
C TYR A 235 23.88 30.25 -29.04
N GLU A 236 24.31 29.32 -29.90
CA GLU A 236 25.54 29.48 -30.67
C GLU A 236 25.48 30.69 -31.61
N GLN A 237 24.34 30.90 -32.28
CA GLN A 237 24.12 32.07 -33.14
C GLN A 237 24.11 33.37 -32.32
N PHE A 238 23.46 33.36 -31.17
CA PHE A 238 23.43 34.51 -30.26
C PHE A 238 24.83 34.90 -29.78
N GLU A 239 25.63 33.96 -29.27
CA GLU A 239 26.99 34.27 -28.80
C GLU A 239 27.92 34.73 -29.94
N LYS A 240 27.74 34.21 -31.16
CA LYS A 240 28.47 34.67 -32.36
C LYS A 240 28.06 36.07 -32.80
N SER A 241 26.82 36.48 -32.53
CA SER A 241 26.32 37.82 -32.88
C SER A 241 26.85 38.94 -31.98
N ILE A 242 27.43 38.60 -30.82
CA ILE A 242 27.99 39.57 -29.87
C ILE A 242 29.41 39.98 -30.31
N PRO A 243 29.67 41.28 -30.59
CA PRO A 243 30.99 41.75 -31.00
C PRO A 243 32.07 41.46 -29.93
N ASN A 244 33.26 41.05 -30.36
CA ASN A 244 34.46 40.82 -29.52
C ASN A 244 34.35 39.72 -28.43
N ASN A 245 33.42 38.77 -28.54
CA ASN A 245 33.19 37.75 -27.50
C ASN A 245 33.53 36.29 -27.89
N GLU A 246 34.21 36.07 -29.02
CA GLU A 246 34.38 34.73 -29.62
C GLU A 246 35.18 33.75 -28.74
N ALA A 247 36.27 34.20 -28.10
CA ALA A 247 37.07 33.36 -27.21
C ALA A 247 36.34 32.97 -25.92
N LEU A 248 35.54 33.88 -25.37
CA LEU A 248 34.71 33.63 -24.18
C LEU A 248 33.55 32.69 -24.53
N ALA A 249 32.92 32.87 -25.68
CA ALA A 249 31.88 31.97 -26.19
C ALA A 249 32.40 30.52 -26.30
N GLN A 250 33.60 30.31 -26.87
CA GLN A 250 34.18 28.97 -26.96
C GLN A 250 34.44 28.32 -25.58
N ASN A 251 34.87 29.10 -24.60
CA ASN A 251 35.07 28.58 -23.23
C ASN A 251 33.73 28.21 -22.58
N VAL A 252 32.70 29.03 -22.76
CA VAL A 252 31.35 28.73 -22.26
C VAL A 252 30.77 27.49 -22.94
N PHE A 253 30.97 27.32 -24.25
CA PHE A 253 30.54 26.12 -24.97
C PHE A 253 31.21 24.85 -24.44
N LYS A 254 32.51 24.88 -24.13
CA LYS A 254 33.22 23.72 -23.55
C LYS A 254 32.63 23.28 -22.21
N VAL A 255 32.13 24.23 -21.40
CA VAL A 255 31.54 23.93 -20.09
C VAL A 255 30.08 23.47 -20.21
N LEU A 256 29.30 24.07 -21.10
CA LEU A 256 27.86 23.78 -21.23
C LEU A 256 27.57 22.54 -22.06
N ARG A 257 28.40 22.21 -23.06
CA ARG A 257 28.14 21.11 -23.99
C ARG A 257 28.03 19.74 -23.30
N PRO A 258 28.92 19.35 -22.35
CA PRO A 258 28.74 18.10 -21.61
C PRO A 258 27.44 18.06 -20.79
N LYS A 259 26.98 19.22 -20.27
CA LYS A 259 25.72 19.31 -19.52
C LYS A 259 24.51 19.12 -20.44
N VAL A 260 24.55 19.70 -21.64
CA VAL A 260 23.53 19.53 -22.67
C VAL A 260 23.47 18.08 -23.14
N ASP A 261 24.62 17.43 -23.35
CA ASP A 261 24.67 16.03 -23.77
C ASP A 261 24.13 15.08 -22.68
N ALA A 262 24.45 15.35 -21.40
CA ALA A 262 23.84 14.65 -20.27
C ALA A 262 22.32 14.87 -20.21
N ALA A 263 21.86 16.11 -20.40
CA ALA A 263 20.43 16.44 -20.43
C ALA A 263 19.69 15.72 -21.57
N LYS A 264 20.31 15.55 -22.75
CA LYS A 264 19.74 14.77 -23.87
C LYS A 264 19.62 13.28 -23.55
N SER A 265 20.59 12.70 -22.86
CA SER A 265 20.51 11.30 -22.43
C SER A 265 19.31 11.10 -21.51
N ILE A 266 19.17 11.97 -20.52
CA ILE A 266 18.06 11.91 -19.55
C ILE A 266 16.72 12.19 -20.23
N LEU A 267 16.68 13.10 -21.22
CA LEU A 267 15.49 13.38 -22.02
C LEU A 267 14.99 12.14 -22.77
N LYS A 268 15.90 11.31 -23.29
CA LYS A 268 15.54 10.07 -23.98
C LYS A 268 14.84 9.10 -23.03
N ASP A 269 15.41 8.90 -21.85
CA ASP A 269 14.86 8.00 -20.83
C ASP A 269 13.50 8.51 -20.33
N ARG A 270 13.39 9.83 -20.06
CA ARG A 270 12.12 10.46 -19.70
C ARG A 270 11.04 10.34 -20.75
N LYS A 271 11.40 10.58 -22.01
CA LYS A 271 10.45 10.49 -23.12
C LYS A 271 9.89 9.08 -23.22
N ALA A 272 10.72 8.05 -23.06
CA ALA A 272 10.25 6.67 -23.06
C ALA A 272 9.24 6.36 -21.94
N LEU A 273 9.37 7.03 -20.79
CA LEU A 273 8.43 6.90 -19.66
C LEU A 273 7.16 7.75 -19.84
N MET A 274 7.25 8.89 -20.52
CA MET A 274 6.12 9.80 -20.75
C MET A 274 5.27 9.47 -21.98
N ASP A 275 5.85 8.94 -23.06
CA ASP A 275 5.14 8.60 -24.30
C ASP A 275 3.91 7.67 -24.10
N PRO A 276 3.89 6.69 -23.17
CA PRO A 276 2.70 5.88 -22.92
C PRO A 276 1.64 6.55 -22.04
N LEU A 277 1.92 7.72 -21.47
CA LEU A 277 1.02 8.41 -20.53
C LEU A 277 0.09 9.37 -21.26
N ASP A 278 -1.19 9.32 -20.88
CA ASP A 278 -2.15 10.35 -21.27
C ASP A 278 -2.18 11.44 -20.20
N MET A 279 -1.64 12.61 -20.53
CA MET A 279 -1.54 13.76 -19.63
C MET A 279 -2.86 14.53 -19.48
N ASP A 280 -3.82 14.29 -20.38
CA ASP A 280 -5.14 14.94 -20.40
C ASP A 280 -6.25 14.00 -19.88
N ALA A 281 -5.87 12.83 -19.37
CA ALA A 281 -6.80 11.86 -18.79
C ALA A 281 -7.61 12.46 -17.63
N LEU A 282 -8.91 12.21 -17.65
CA LEU A 282 -9.83 12.69 -16.60
C LEU A 282 -9.82 11.75 -15.39
N PRO A 283 -9.86 12.28 -14.16
CA PRO A 283 -9.79 11.45 -12.96
C PRO A 283 -11.07 10.64 -12.77
N SER A 284 -10.93 9.31 -12.80
CA SER A 284 -11.99 8.37 -12.43
C SER A 284 -11.82 7.88 -10.99
N LYS A 285 -12.95 7.59 -10.32
CA LYS A 285 -12.97 6.88 -9.03
C LYS A 285 -12.70 5.38 -9.17
N THR A 286 -12.82 4.82 -10.38
CA THR A 286 -12.58 3.39 -10.63
C THR A 286 -11.09 3.15 -10.93
N ASN A 287 -10.48 2.28 -10.12
CA ASN A 287 -9.03 2.02 -10.07
C ASN A 287 -8.53 1.06 -11.17
N THR A 288 -9.09 1.14 -12.38
CA THR A 288 -8.86 0.18 -13.48
C THR A 288 -8.04 0.76 -14.63
N ASP A 289 -7.32 1.86 -14.40
CA ASP A 289 -6.48 2.46 -15.43
C ASP A 289 -5.22 1.62 -15.67
N PRO A 290 -4.94 1.16 -16.91
CA PRO A 290 -3.68 0.48 -17.24
C PRO A 290 -2.43 1.35 -17.07
N GLN A 291 -2.55 2.67 -16.88
CA GLN A 291 -1.41 3.59 -16.76
C GLN A 291 -0.78 3.67 -15.35
N ILE A 292 -1.33 2.98 -14.34
CA ILE A 292 -0.85 3.07 -12.95
C ILE A 292 0.64 2.72 -12.84
N ASP A 293 1.06 1.67 -13.52
CA ASP A 293 2.44 1.18 -13.50
C ASP A 293 3.39 2.18 -14.18
N ALA A 294 2.96 2.79 -15.28
CA ALA A 294 3.75 3.77 -16.02
C ALA A 294 3.98 5.06 -15.19
N TRP A 295 2.93 5.57 -14.53
CA TRP A 295 3.07 6.71 -13.62
C TRP A 295 4.00 6.41 -12.44
N THR A 296 3.88 5.21 -11.86
CA THR A 296 4.73 4.80 -10.73
C THR A 296 6.19 4.72 -11.15
N GLN A 297 6.48 4.12 -12.32
CA GLN A 297 7.83 4.06 -12.87
C GLN A 297 8.42 5.46 -13.13
N TRP A 298 7.63 6.40 -13.62
CA TRP A 298 8.10 7.77 -13.83
C TRP A 298 8.39 8.50 -12.50
N ILE A 299 7.53 8.35 -11.50
CA ILE A 299 7.74 8.94 -10.17
C ILE A 299 9.02 8.37 -9.53
N GLU A 300 9.21 7.06 -9.56
CA GLU A 300 10.42 6.40 -9.03
C GLU A 300 11.68 6.86 -9.77
N PHE A 301 11.61 7.01 -11.09
CA PHE A 301 12.71 7.54 -11.89
C PHE A 301 13.13 8.94 -11.43
N GLU A 302 12.16 9.82 -11.13
CA GLU A 302 12.46 11.18 -10.68
C GLU A 302 12.91 11.25 -9.21
N MET A 303 12.41 10.35 -8.37
CA MET A 303 12.88 10.20 -6.99
C MET A 303 14.36 9.85 -6.92
N ASN A 304 14.87 9.08 -7.88
CA ASN A 304 16.30 8.72 -7.99
C ASN A 304 17.22 9.90 -8.37
N ASN A 305 16.67 11.08 -8.68
CA ASN A 305 17.41 12.28 -9.08
C ASN A 305 18.48 12.01 -10.16
N PRO A 306 18.08 11.55 -11.37
CA PRO A 306 19.01 11.18 -12.43
C PRO A 306 19.91 12.33 -12.88
N GLU A 307 19.43 13.57 -12.76
CA GLU A 307 20.18 14.80 -13.10
C GLU A 307 21.17 15.24 -12.00
N ARG A 308 21.11 14.63 -10.80
CA ARG A 308 21.93 15.00 -9.63
C ARG A 308 21.83 16.51 -9.30
N VAL A 309 20.62 17.06 -9.39
CA VAL A 309 20.37 18.48 -9.10
C VAL A 309 20.32 18.70 -7.59
N GLU A 310 20.61 19.93 -7.17
CA GLU A 310 20.41 20.42 -5.81
C GLU A 310 18.98 20.16 -5.30
N ARG A 311 18.87 19.86 -4.00
CA ARG A 311 17.62 19.47 -3.33
C ARG A 311 16.42 20.41 -3.61
N PRO A 312 16.55 21.76 -3.59
CA PRO A 312 15.39 22.63 -3.84
C PRO A 312 14.82 22.51 -5.26
N LYS A 313 15.69 22.38 -6.26
CA LYS A 313 15.30 22.23 -7.68
C LYS A 313 14.72 20.84 -7.94
N TRP A 314 15.35 19.81 -7.36
CA TRP A 314 14.82 18.45 -7.40
C TRP A 314 13.42 18.37 -6.77
N LYS A 315 13.22 19.01 -5.61
CA LYS A 315 11.91 19.10 -4.94
C LYS A 315 10.86 19.80 -5.81
N ALA A 316 11.20 20.94 -6.41
CA ALA A 316 10.28 21.66 -7.31
C ALA A 316 9.87 20.81 -8.53
N LYS A 317 10.81 20.03 -9.08
CA LYS A 317 10.54 19.15 -10.20
C LYS A 317 9.70 17.93 -9.82
N LEU A 318 10.01 17.27 -8.70
CA LEU A 318 9.21 16.15 -8.24
C LEU A 318 7.79 16.61 -7.86
N ARG A 319 7.66 17.82 -7.29
CA ARG A 319 6.35 18.46 -7.09
C ARG A 319 5.57 18.59 -8.39
N TYR A 320 6.18 19.12 -9.46
CA TYR A 320 5.53 19.22 -10.77
C TYR A 320 5.04 17.87 -11.29
N VAL A 321 5.87 16.82 -11.21
CA VAL A 321 5.51 15.46 -11.68
C VAL A 321 4.36 14.87 -10.84
N LEU A 322 4.40 15.05 -9.53
CA LEU A 322 3.33 14.62 -8.64
C LEU A 322 2.03 15.40 -8.89
N GLU A 323 2.09 16.72 -9.08
CA GLU A 323 0.94 17.55 -9.44
C GLU A 323 0.34 17.09 -10.79
N CYS A 324 1.17 16.70 -11.77
CA CYS A 324 0.70 16.17 -13.05
C CYS A 324 -0.01 14.81 -12.88
N CYS A 325 0.58 13.92 -12.08
CA CYS A 325 -0.04 12.64 -11.74
C CYS A 325 -1.37 12.83 -11.00
N LEU A 326 -1.42 13.77 -10.04
CA LEU A 326 -2.63 14.10 -9.29
C LEU A 326 -3.69 14.80 -10.14
N ALA A 327 -3.31 15.47 -11.23
CA ALA A 327 -4.27 16.04 -12.17
C ALA A 327 -5.09 14.95 -12.87
N CYS A 328 -4.42 13.85 -13.27
CA CYS A 328 -5.04 12.70 -13.91
C CYS A 328 -5.63 11.70 -12.89
N ARG A 329 -4.99 11.55 -11.73
CA ARG A 329 -5.29 10.52 -10.71
C ARG A 329 -5.59 11.16 -9.36
N ARG A 330 -6.54 12.07 -9.34
CA ARG A 330 -6.90 12.87 -8.16
C ARG A 330 -7.27 12.04 -6.93
N PHE A 331 -7.83 10.84 -7.15
CA PHE A 331 -8.30 9.90 -6.12
C PHE A 331 -7.25 8.89 -5.65
N SER A 332 -5.99 9.02 -6.07
CA SER A 332 -4.91 8.13 -5.62
C SER A 332 -4.35 8.56 -4.26
N ALA A 333 -4.70 7.86 -3.20
CA ALA A 333 -4.22 8.16 -1.85
C ALA A 333 -2.69 8.04 -1.71
N GLU A 334 -2.08 7.09 -2.41
CA GLU A 334 -0.62 6.86 -2.38
C GLU A 334 0.16 8.08 -2.91
N VAL A 335 -0.29 8.66 -4.03
CA VAL A 335 0.40 9.81 -4.64
C VAL A 335 0.29 11.05 -3.75
N TRP A 336 -0.85 11.26 -3.07
CA TRP A 336 -1.00 12.32 -2.07
C TRP A 336 -0.03 12.15 -0.90
N TYR A 337 0.14 10.92 -0.40
CA TYR A 337 1.07 10.64 0.69
C TYR A 337 2.53 10.85 0.27
N GLN A 338 2.90 10.44 -0.95
CA GLN A 338 4.23 10.72 -1.51
C GLN A 338 4.48 12.22 -1.67
N TYR A 339 3.46 12.99 -2.07
CA TYR A 339 3.55 14.45 -2.16
C TYR A 339 3.73 15.11 -0.78
N ALA A 340 2.96 14.70 0.22
CA ALA A 340 3.15 15.16 1.59
C ALA A 340 4.55 14.81 2.12
N SER A 341 5.05 13.60 1.84
CA SER A 341 6.38 13.14 2.23
C SER A 341 7.51 13.96 1.60
N LEU A 342 7.30 14.46 0.37
CA LEU A 342 8.25 15.35 -0.30
C LEU A 342 8.34 16.73 0.40
N GLU A 343 7.24 17.22 0.97
CA GLU A 343 7.20 18.53 1.59
C GLU A 343 7.96 18.62 2.92
N LEU A 344 8.16 17.48 3.59
CA LEU A 344 8.95 17.39 4.82
C LEU A 344 10.37 17.98 4.66
N PRO A 345 10.88 18.70 5.69
CA PRO A 345 10.31 18.87 7.03
C PRO A 345 9.40 20.11 7.21
N ASP A 346 8.91 20.73 6.12
CA ASP A 346 8.06 21.92 6.24
C ASP A 346 6.63 21.54 6.68
N VAL A 347 6.30 21.84 7.94
CA VAL A 347 5.02 21.50 8.57
C VAL A 347 3.84 22.19 7.90
N ALA A 348 4.00 23.47 7.52
CA ALA A 348 2.93 24.27 6.97
C ALA A 348 2.59 23.82 5.54
N ALA A 349 3.62 23.60 4.71
CA ALA A 349 3.46 23.07 3.36
C ALA A 349 2.87 21.64 3.38
N THR A 350 3.36 20.78 4.26
CA THR A 350 2.87 19.40 4.38
C THR A 350 1.40 19.36 4.83
N SER A 351 1.02 20.22 5.78
CA SER A 351 -0.38 20.33 6.23
C SER A 351 -1.32 20.84 5.14
N THR A 352 -0.86 21.76 4.28
CA THR A 352 -1.66 22.22 3.14
C THR A 352 -1.89 21.09 2.13
N VAL A 353 -0.86 20.29 1.83
CA VAL A 353 -1.01 19.13 0.92
C VAL A 353 -1.97 18.10 1.51
N PHE A 354 -1.88 17.79 2.80
CA PHE A 354 -2.82 16.86 3.44
C PHE A 354 -4.26 17.39 3.44
N GLN A 355 -4.49 18.68 3.70
CA GLN A 355 -5.82 19.27 3.62
C GLN A 355 -6.39 19.14 2.20
N GLN A 356 -5.58 19.46 1.17
CA GLN A 356 -5.97 19.28 -0.23
C GLN A 356 -6.26 17.81 -0.57
N ALA A 357 -5.54 16.87 0.03
CA ALA A 357 -5.78 15.44 -0.15
C ALA A 357 -7.14 15.02 0.45
N ILE A 358 -7.44 15.49 1.67
CA ILE A 358 -8.70 15.23 2.38
C ILE A 358 -9.89 15.85 1.65
N ASP A 359 -9.74 17.06 1.12
CA ASP A 359 -10.84 17.77 0.44
C ASP A 359 -11.34 17.04 -0.81
N ALA A 360 -10.50 16.21 -1.44
CA ALA A 360 -10.93 15.44 -2.62
C ALA A 360 -11.10 13.95 -2.39
N ILE A 361 -10.49 13.39 -1.35
CA ILE A 361 -10.74 12.01 -0.94
C ILE A 361 -11.22 12.04 0.53
N PRO A 362 -12.41 12.61 0.79
CA PRO A 362 -12.91 12.78 2.15
C PRO A 362 -13.09 11.44 2.88
N ASP A 363 -13.34 10.36 2.13
CA ASP A 363 -13.64 9.02 2.65
C ASP A 363 -12.36 8.24 3.00
N SER A 364 -11.17 8.73 2.64
CA SER A 364 -9.91 8.01 2.87
C SER A 364 -9.48 8.05 4.34
N CYS A 365 -9.64 6.91 5.02
CA CYS A 365 -9.14 6.73 6.39
C CYS A 365 -7.62 6.95 6.49
N LEU A 366 -6.86 6.39 5.53
CA LEU A 366 -5.39 6.35 5.59
C LEU A 366 -4.78 7.74 5.50
N LEU A 367 -5.30 8.60 4.61
CA LEU A 367 -4.80 9.98 4.47
C LEU A 367 -5.04 10.81 5.73
N ARG A 368 -6.22 10.67 6.34
CA ARG A 368 -6.55 11.36 7.60
C ARG A 368 -5.70 10.86 8.76
N PHE A 369 -5.44 9.55 8.85
CA PHE A 369 -4.54 8.99 9.86
C PHE A 369 -3.11 9.49 9.68
N ALA A 370 -2.59 9.46 8.44
CA ALA A 370 -1.25 9.99 8.13
C ALA A 370 -1.14 11.49 8.46
N TYR A 371 -2.19 12.28 8.20
CA TYR A 371 -2.21 13.70 8.57
C TYR A 371 -2.20 13.90 10.08
N ALA A 372 -3.00 13.14 10.83
CA ALA A 372 -3.03 13.19 12.29
C ALA A 372 -1.67 12.79 12.90
N ASP A 373 -1.03 11.74 12.38
CA ASP A 373 0.31 11.31 12.81
C ASP A 373 1.37 12.39 12.49
N HIS A 374 1.26 13.07 11.34
CA HIS A 374 2.14 14.20 11.00
C HIS A 374 1.98 15.35 12.00
N LEU A 375 0.75 15.75 12.34
CA LEU A 375 0.49 16.80 13.33
C LEU A 375 1.00 16.39 14.73
N GLU A 376 0.79 15.15 15.13
CA GLU A 376 1.30 14.61 16.39
C GLU A 376 2.83 14.64 16.44
N SER A 377 3.51 14.25 15.36
CA SER A 377 4.98 14.24 15.29
C SER A 377 5.61 15.63 15.45
N HIS A 378 4.86 16.69 15.15
CA HIS A 378 5.28 18.09 15.31
C HIS A 378 4.75 18.73 16.60
N GLY A 379 4.03 17.99 17.45
CA GLY A 379 3.50 18.47 18.73
C GLY A 379 2.16 19.20 18.67
N ASN A 380 1.50 19.26 17.50
CA ASN A 380 0.21 19.92 17.33
C ASN A 380 -0.95 18.96 17.70
N LEU A 381 -1.09 18.68 19.00
CA LEU A 381 -2.03 17.67 19.50
C LEU A 381 -3.50 18.09 19.35
N ASP A 382 -3.81 19.37 19.51
CA ASP A 382 -5.18 19.89 19.39
C ASP A 382 -5.70 19.82 17.96
N ASP A 383 -4.85 20.15 16.98
CA ASP A 383 -5.16 20.02 15.56
C ASP A 383 -5.34 18.53 15.18
N ALA A 384 -4.45 17.66 15.66
CA ALA A 384 -4.58 16.21 15.43
C ALA A 384 -5.89 15.66 16.01
N ARG A 385 -6.30 16.13 17.19
CA ARG A 385 -7.62 15.81 17.77
C ARG A 385 -8.76 16.30 16.87
N ALA A 386 -8.70 17.53 16.37
CA ALA A 386 -9.72 18.07 15.48
C ALA A 386 -9.88 17.24 14.18
N VAL A 387 -8.78 16.70 13.64
CA VAL A 387 -8.82 15.78 12.49
C VAL A 387 -9.63 14.53 12.81
N TYR A 388 -9.39 13.89 13.96
CA TYR A 388 -10.18 12.71 14.37
C TYR A 388 -11.65 13.03 14.63
N GLU A 389 -11.95 14.18 15.25
CA GLU A 389 -13.34 14.61 15.51
C GLU A 389 -14.09 14.88 14.21
N SER A 390 -13.52 15.65 13.28
CA SER A 390 -14.12 15.89 11.95
C SER A 390 -14.30 14.58 11.16
N PHE A 391 -13.41 13.61 11.36
CA PHE A 391 -13.55 12.31 10.70
C PHE A 391 -14.71 11.50 11.27
N LEU A 392 -14.90 11.51 12.60
CA LEU A 392 -16.04 10.84 13.24
C LEU A 392 -17.39 11.51 12.95
N GLU A 393 -17.40 12.79 12.60
CA GLU A 393 -18.59 13.49 12.11
C GLU A 393 -18.97 13.04 10.70
N THR A 394 -17.99 12.97 9.79
CA THR A 394 -18.20 12.60 8.38
C THR A 394 -18.40 11.10 8.17
N HIS A 395 -17.56 10.27 8.79
CA HIS A 395 -17.53 8.81 8.60
C HIS A 395 -17.29 8.09 9.93
N PRO A 396 -18.34 7.85 10.71
CA PRO A 396 -18.22 7.12 11.98
C PRO A 396 -17.82 5.66 11.72
N SER A 397 -16.66 5.26 12.22
CA SER A 397 -16.16 3.90 12.04
C SER A 397 -15.33 3.42 13.24
N ALA A 398 -15.43 2.12 13.51
CA ALA A 398 -14.68 1.46 14.57
C ALA A 398 -13.17 1.68 14.47
N ILE A 399 -12.62 1.67 13.24
CA ILE A 399 -11.17 1.89 13.05
C ILE A 399 -10.75 3.29 13.49
N VAL A 400 -11.60 4.30 13.25
CA VAL A 400 -11.34 5.69 13.66
C VAL A 400 -11.38 5.82 15.18
N TYR A 401 -12.33 5.18 15.85
CA TYR A 401 -12.35 5.14 17.32
C TYR A 401 -11.14 4.39 17.91
N ILE A 402 -10.66 3.32 17.26
CA ILE A 402 -9.49 2.57 17.71
C ILE A 402 -8.21 3.41 17.55
N THR A 403 -8.00 4.01 16.37
CA THR A 403 -6.83 4.87 16.13
C THR A 403 -6.88 6.12 17.00
N TYR A 404 -8.05 6.71 17.20
CA TYR A 404 -8.19 7.87 18.09
C TYR A 404 -7.90 7.53 19.57
N GLN A 405 -8.30 6.35 20.06
CA GLN A 405 -7.90 5.87 21.39
C GLN A 405 -6.38 5.68 21.51
N ARG A 406 -5.74 5.11 20.47
CA ARG A 406 -4.29 4.91 20.43
C ARG A 406 -3.55 6.25 20.42
N PHE A 407 -4.03 7.21 19.62
CA PHE A 407 -3.54 8.60 19.61
C PHE A 407 -3.65 9.22 21.01
N ALA A 408 -4.83 9.20 21.63
CA ALA A 408 -5.04 9.83 22.93
C ALA A 408 -4.13 9.21 24.01
N ARG A 409 -3.96 7.88 23.98
CA ARG A 409 -3.05 7.18 24.89
C ARG A 409 -1.59 7.61 24.72
N ARG A 410 -1.14 7.80 23.48
CA ARG A 410 0.25 8.16 23.14
C ARG A 410 0.54 9.64 23.36
N ALA A 411 -0.37 10.52 22.95
CA ALA A 411 -0.19 11.96 22.91
C ALA A 411 -0.29 12.65 24.28
N PHE A 412 -1.22 12.23 25.16
CA PHE A 412 -1.52 12.95 26.41
C PHE A 412 -0.78 12.42 27.66
N GLY A 413 0.27 11.61 27.48
CA GLY A 413 1.12 11.11 28.57
C GLY A 413 0.32 10.47 29.71
N ASN A 414 0.51 10.95 30.94
CA ASN A 414 -0.15 10.41 32.14
C ASN A 414 -1.68 10.49 32.09
N LYS A 415 -2.26 11.50 31.42
CA LYS A 415 -3.71 11.65 31.22
C LYS A 415 -4.25 10.85 30.04
N GLY A 416 -3.36 10.27 29.22
CA GLY A 416 -3.74 9.56 28.00
C GLY A 416 -4.60 8.32 28.24
N LEU A 417 -4.48 7.66 29.40
CA LEU A 417 -5.37 6.54 29.72
C LEU A 417 -6.80 7.00 29.94
N ASP A 418 -6.97 8.10 30.69
CA ASP A 418 -8.29 8.65 31.00
C ASP A 418 -8.98 9.19 29.75
N GLU A 419 -8.24 9.88 28.87
CA GLU A 419 -8.75 10.32 27.57
C GLU A 419 -9.15 9.13 26.69
N ALA A 420 -8.34 8.07 26.63
CA ALA A 420 -8.70 6.86 25.89
C ALA A 420 -9.99 6.22 26.43
N ARG A 421 -10.19 6.18 27.76
CA ARG A 421 -11.43 5.71 28.40
C ARG A 421 -12.63 6.59 28.05
N HIS A 422 -12.44 7.92 27.97
CA HIS A 422 -13.48 8.84 27.53
C HIS A 422 -13.90 8.56 26.08
N ILE A 423 -12.94 8.33 25.18
CA ILE A 423 -13.20 7.99 23.78
C ILE A 423 -13.90 6.63 23.68
N PHE A 424 -13.47 5.63 24.45
CA PHE A 424 -14.13 4.31 24.50
C PHE A 424 -15.59 4.43 24.97
N LYS A 425 -15.83 5.21 26.03
CA LYS A 425 -17.19 5.48 26.54
C LYS A 425 -18.05 6.16 25.49
N ARG A 426 -17.47 7.07 24.69
CA ARG A 426 -18.15 7.72 23.56
C ARG A 426 -18.47 6.73 22.44
N ALA A 427 -17.49 5.93 22.01
CA ALA A 427 -17.67 4.90 20.98
C ALA A 427 -18.83 3.95 21.34
N ARG A 428 -18.92 3.50 22.59
CA ARG A 428 -20.00 2.64 23.07
C ARG A 428 -21.40 3.26 23.03
N ARG A 429 -21.49 4.59 23.09
CA ARG A 429 -22.75 5.34 23.04
C ARG A 429 -23.13 5.72 21.62
N ASP A 430 -22.21 5.58 20.67
CA ASP A 430 -22.47 5.86 19.28
C ASP A 430 -23.30 4.72 18.67
N THR A 431 -24.54 5.05 18.29
CA THR A 431 -25.49 4.11 17.69
C THR A 431 -25.43 4.12 16.16
N ARG A 432 -24.58 4.95 15.55
CA ARG A 432 -24.40 5.00 14.10
C ARG A 432 -23.79 3.66 13.61
N ASP A 433 -24.19 3.24 12.41
CA ASP A 433 -23.75 1.97 11.86
C ASP A 433 -22.23 1.97 11.63
N GLY A 434 -21.57 0.83 11.86
CA GLY A 434 -20.11 0.68 11.77
C GLY A 434 -19.28 1.43 12.83
N ALA A 435 -19.88 2.33 13.61
CA ALA A 435 -19.18 3.16 14.59
C ALA A 435 -18.59 2.35 15.75
N CYS A 436 -19.38 1.43 16.32
CA CYS A 436 -18.97 0.59 17.45
C CYS A 436 -19.13 -0.91 17.12
N THR A 437 -18.05 -1.51 16.61
CA THR A 437 -17.96 -2.97 16.40
C THR A 437 -17.22 -3.66 17.54
N TYR A 438 -17.15 -4.99 17.52
CA TYR A 438 -16.42 -5.77 18.53
C TYR A 438 -14.94 -5.39 18.62
N HIS A 439 -14.32 -4.95 17.51
CA HIS A 439 -12.93 -4.51 17.44
C HIS A 439 -12.61 -3.36 18.40
N VAL A 440 -13.59 -2.49 18.69
CA VAL A 440 -13.39 -1.37 19.62
C VAL A 440 -13.18 -1.91 21.05
N TYR A 441 -13.91 -2.96 21.42
CA TYR A 441 -13.80 -3.59 22.75
C TYR A 441 -12.48 -4.35 22.88
N THR A 442 -12.09 -5.12 21.86
CA THR A 442 -10.81 -5.84 21.89
C THR A 442 -9.63 -4.87 21.97
N ALA A 443 -9.64 -3.81 21.16
CA ALA A 443 -8.60 -2.79 21.19
C ALA A 443 -8.53 -2.05 22.53
N ALA A 444 -9.67 -1.66 23.11
CA ALA A 444 -9.72 -0.98 24.41
C ALA A 444 -9.22 -1.89 25.54
N ALA A 445 -9.61 -3.17 25.55
CA ALA A 445 -9.16 -4.13 26.55
C ALA A 445 -7.64 -4.36 26.49
N LEU A 446 -7.08 -4.53 25.29
CA LEU A 446 -5.63 -4.69 25.09
C LEU A 446 -4.87 -3.41 25.45
N LEU A 447 -5.44 -2.23 25.19
CA LEU A 447 -4.85 -0.95 25.55
C LEU A 447 -4.77 -0.76 27.08
N GLU A 448 -5.77 -1.22 27.84
CA GLU A 448 -5.74 -1.24 29.31
C GLU A 448 -4.77 -2.28 29.85
N PHE A 449 -4.76 -3.48 29.26
CA PHE A 449 -3.88 -4.58 29.67
C PHE A 449 -2.39 -4.23 29.54
N HIS A 450 -1.99 -3.70 28.39
CA HIS A 450 -0.60 -3.28 28.17
C HIS A 450 -0.30 -1.88 28.73
N GLY A 451 -1.33 -1.09 29.03
CA GLY A 451 -1.20 0.28 29.49
C GLY A 451 -0.99 0.43 31.00
N SER A 452 -1.55 -0.46 31.81
CA SER A 452 -1.43 -0.40 33.27
C SER A 452 -0.43 -1.44 33.76
N LEU A 453 0.53 -1.02 34.60
CA LEU A 453 1.47 -1.95 35.24
C LEU A 453 0.75 -2.71 36.38
N GLY A 454 0.69 -4.03 36.29
CA GLY A 454 0.19 -4.92 37.36
C GLY A 454 -1.20 -5.50 37.11
N ASP A 455 -1.75 -6.14 38.14
CA ASP A 455 -3.01 -6.92 38.06
C ASP A 455 -4.26 -6.06 37.83
N GLU A 456 -4.20 -4.75 38.11
CA GLU A 456 -5.30 -3.81 37.86
C GLU A 456 -5.67 -3.73 36.37
N GLY A 457 -4.65 -3.68 35.49
CA GLY A 457 -4.85 -3.68 34.04
C GLY A 457 -5.52 -4.95 33.53
N LYS A 458 -5.12 -6.11 34.08
CA LYS A 458 -5.73 -7.41 33.77
C LYS A 458 -7.21 -7.43 34.17
N GLN A 459 -7.55 -6.95 35.37
CA GLN A 459 -8.94 -6.94 35.83
C GLN A 459 -9.83 -6.00 35.00
N ILE A 460 -9.31 -4.83 34.62
CA ILE A 460 -10.05 -3.89 33.76
C ILE A 460 -10.28 -4.49 32.37
N ALA A 461 -9.25 -5.11 31.79
CA ALA A 461 -9.37 -5.79 30.49
C ALA A 461 -10.41 -6.93 30.54
N LEU A 462 -10.39 -7.77 31.58
CA LEU A 462 -11.42 -8.79 31.81
C LEU A 462 -12.83 -8.19 31.87
N ASN A 463 -13.01 -7.08 32.60
CA ASN A 463 -14.29 -6.40 32.70
C ASN A 463 -14.78 -5.86 31.34
N ILE A 464 -13.86 -5.36 30.50
CA ILE A 464 -14.19 -4.87 29.14
C ILE A 464 -14.57 -6.04 28.23
N PHE A 465 -13.87 -7.17 28.31
CA PHE A 465 -14.20 -8.38 27.55
C PHE A 465 -15.54 -8.99 27.97
N GLU A 466 -15.82 -9.12 29.27
CA GLU A 466 -17.13 -9.60 29.75
C GLU A 466 -18.27 -8.65 29.34
N LEU A 467 -18.00 -7.35 29.29
CA LEU A 467 -18.97 -6.37 28.81
C LEU A 467 -19.26 -6.53 27.31
N GLY A 468 -18.23 -6.70 26.48
CA GLY A 468 -18.40 -6.92 25.04
C GLY A 468 -19.01 -8.28 24.73
N LEU A 469 -18.72 -9.31 25.52
CA LEU A 469 -19.27 -10.65 25.39
C LEU A 469 -20.80 -10.64 25.46
N LYS A 470 -21.41 -9.79 26.30
CA LYS A 470 -22.88 -9.64 26.36
C LYS A 470 -23.51 -9.24 25.02
N LYS A 471 -22.77 -8.52 24.16
CA LYS A 471 -23.26 -8.02 22.87
C LYS A 471 -22.77 -8.88 21.69
N TYR A 472 -21.55 -9.40 21.75
CA TYR A 472 -20.87 -10.05 20.64
C TYR A 472 -20.57 -11.54 20.86
N ILE A 473 -21.31 -12.23 21.75
CA ILE A 473 -21.14 -13.67 22.01
C ILE A 473 -21.29 -14.53 20.74
N HIS A 474 -22.07 -14.08 19.76
CA HIS A 474 -22.32 -14.80 18.51
C HIS A 474 -21.25 -14.56 17.45
N VAL A 475 -20.26 -13.69 17.69
CA VAL A 475 -19.19 -13.37 16.74
C VAL A 475 -17.95 -14.18 17.09
N PRO A 476 -17.55 -15.18 16.29
CA PRO A 476 -16.41 -16.05 16.61
C PRO A 476 -15.10 -15.28 16.79
N ASP A 477 -14.82 -14.30 15.91
CA ASP A 477 -13.57 -13.52 15.94
C ASP A 477 -13.40 -12.73 17.23
N TYR A 478 -14.49 -12.25 17.82
CA TYR A 478 -14.47 -11.59 19.13
C TYR A 478 -14.10 -12.55 20.25
N VAL A 479 -14.72 -13.74 20.25
CA VAL A 479 -14.44 -14.78 21.25
C VAL A 479 -13.00 -15.27 21.13
N LEU A 480 -12.50 -15.50 19.91
CA LEU A 480 -11.11 -15.88 19.66
C LEU A 480 -10.14 -14.82 20.18
N SER A 481 -10.44 -13.53 19.95
CA SER A 481 -9.63 -12.43 20.51
C SER A 481 -9.63 -12.42 22.05
N TYR A 482 -10.75 -12.78 22.70
CA TYR A 482 -10.84 -12.89 24.15
C TYR A 482 -10.08 -14.11 24.68
N VAL A 483 -10.20 -15.25 24.00
CA VAL A 483 -9.43 -16.47 24.30
C VAL A 483 -7.93 -16.18 24.20
N ASP A 484 -7.48 -15.52 23.13
CA ASP A 484 -6.07 -15.16 22.96
C ASP A 484 -5.58 -14.29 24.12
N PHE A 485 -6.37 -13.31 24.57
CA PHE A 485 -6.06 -12.54 25.78
C PHE A 485 -5.91 -13.44 27.02
N LEU A 486 -6.85 -14.35 27.27
CA LEU A 486 -6.79 -15.27 28.40
C LEU A 486 -5.57 -16.20 28.33
N SER A 487 -5.18 -16.64 27.14
CA SER A 487 -3.98 -17.46 26.91
C SER A 487 -2.71 -16.75 27.35
N HIS A 488 -2.58 -15.45 27.05
CA HIS A 488 -1.42 -14.67 27.51
C HIS A 488 -1.39 -14.48 29.03
N THR A 489 -2.55 -14.54 29.69
CA THR A 489 -2.64 -14.43 31.16
C THR A 489 -2.54 -15.77 31.89
N ASN A 490 -2.41 -16.88 31.14
CA ASN A 490 -2.34 -18.26 31.63
C ASN A 490 -3.50 -18.64 32.57
N ASP A 491 -4.72 -18.21 32.24
CA ASP A 491 -5.93 -18.43 33.04
C ASP A 491 -6.79 -19.57 32.47
N ASP A 492 -6.36 -20.79 32.74
CA ASP A 492 -6.97 -22.01 32.19
C ASP A 492 -8.44 -22.18 32.58
N ASN A 493 -8.78 -21.84 33.83
CA ASN A 493 -10.13 -22.05 34.36
C ASN A 493 -11.13 -21.10 33.69
N ASN A 494 -10.76 -19.83 33.54
CA ASN A 494 -11.60 -18.86 32.84
C ASN A 494 -11.70 -19.17 31.35
N MET A 495 -10.63 -19.67 30.72
CA MET A 495 -10.67 -20.06 29.30
C MET A 495 -11.60 -21.24 29.03
N ARG A 496 -11.51 -22.32 29.83
CA ARG A 496 -12.46 -23.46 29.72
C ARG A 496 -13.90 -23.01 29.94
N SER A 497 -14.13 -22.17 30.95
CA SER A 497 -15.45 -21.64 31.26
C SER A 497 -16.00 -20.79 30.11
N LEU A 498 -15.15 -19.99 29.45
CA LEU A 498 -15.52 -19.19 28.29
C LEU A 498 -15.90 -20.07 27.09
N PHE A 499 -15.09 -21.09 26.78
CA PHE A 499 -15.40 -22.03 25.69
C PHE A 499 -16.75 -22.71 25.91
N GLU A 500 -16.98 -23.29 27.09
CA GLU A 500 -18.25 -23.98 27.40
C GLU A 500 -19.44 -23.01 27.34
N LYS A 501 -19.29 -21.80 27.87
CA LYS A 501 -20.33 -20.76 27.83
C LYS A 501 -20.67 -20.37 26.39
N VAL A 502 -19.67 -20.10 25.54
CA VAL A 502 -19.89 -19.68 24.15
C VAL A 502 -20.50 -20.81 23.33
N LEU A 503 -19.97 -22.03 23.45
CA LEU A 503 -20.46 -23.20 22.71
C LEU A 503 -21.88 -23.59 23.10
N SER A 504 -22.36 -23.22 24.29
CA SER A 504 -23.75 -23.43 24.71
C SER A 504 -24.76 -22.48 24.03
N VAL A 505 -24.31 -21.33 23.52
CA VAL A 505 -25.16 -20.26 22.95
C VAL A 505 -24.95 -20.10 21.44
N MET A 506 -23.75 -20.40 20.94
CA MET A 506 -23.36 -20.14 19.55
C MET A 506 -23.95 -21.20 18.59
N PRO A 507 -24.51 -20.78 17.43
CA PRO A 507 -24.99 -21.72 16.43
C PRO A 507 -23.86 -22.60 15.85
N PRO A 508 -24.15 -23.87 15.50
CA PRO A 508 -23.13 -24.80 15.01
C PRO A 508 -22.42 -24.29 13.75
N ALA A 509 -23.15 -23.61 12.85
CA ALA A 509 -22.63 -23.09 11.58
C ALA A 509 -21.41 -22.15 11.71
N VAL A 510 -21.31 -21.40 12.81
CA VAL A 510 -20.21 -20.44 13.05
C VAL A 510 -19.26 -20.88 14.17
N SER A 511 -19.58 -21.97 14.87
CA SER A 511 -18.84 -22.44 16.06
C SER A 511 -17.53 -23.17 15.75
N LYS A 512 -17.31 -23.58 14.49
CA LYS A 512 -16.14 -24.38 14.09
C LYS A 512 -14.80 -23.78 14.54
N PRO A 513 -14.48 -22.50 14.30
CA PRO A 513 -13.20 -21.93 14.73
C PRO A 513 -12.99 -21.99 16.25
N ILE A 514 -14.08 -21.93 17.03
CA ILE A 514 -14.04 -22.00 18.50
C ILE A 514 -13.69 -23.41 18.95
N TRP A 515 -14.29 -24.44 18.35
CA TRP A 515 -13.94 -25.84 18.61
C TRP A 515 -12.47 -26.14 18.29
N ASP A 516 -11.99 -25.65 17.15
CA ASP A 516 -10.61 -25.86 16.70
C ASP A 516 -9.62 -25.23 17.69
N ARG A 517 -9.93 -24.01 18.16
CA ARG A 517 -9.12 -23.33 19.16
C ARG A 517 -9.18 -24.05 20.52
N PHE A 518 -10.33 -24.60 20.92
CA PHE A 518 -10.48 -25.31 22.19
C PHE A 518 -9.67 -26.62 22.22
N ILE A 519 -9.67 -27.37 21.11
CA ILE A 519 -8.84 -28.58 20.95
C ILE A 519 -7.35 -28.23 21.08
N ARG A 520 -6.88 -27.19 20.39
CA ARG A 520 -5.48 -26.73 20.49
C ARG A 520 -5.12 -26.29 21.91
N PHE A 521 -6.04 -25.62 22.61
CA PHE A 521 -5.84 -25.20 24.00
C PHE A 521 -5.61 -26.40 24.93
N GLU A 522 -6.48 -27.42 24.91
CA GLU A 522 -6.33 -28.60 25.78
C GLU A 522 -5.06 -29.41 25.48
N GLN A 523 -4.54 -29.34 24.24
CA GLN A 523 -3.31 -30.04 23.85
C GLN A 523 -2.02 -29.34 24.28
N THR A 524 -2.00 -28.00 24.23
CA THR A 524 -0.74 -27.24 24.29
C THR A 524 -0.64 -26.27 25.46
N MET A 525 -1.76 -25.73 25.94
CA MET A 525 -1.78 -24.59 26.85
C MET A 525 -2.29 -24.92 28.25
N ALA A 526 -2.84 -26.10 28.48
CA ALA A 526 -3.23 -26.52 29.83
C ALA A 526 -1.99 -26.69 30.73
N THR A 527 -1.98 -26.01 31.88
CA THR A 527 -0.88 -25.99 32.87
C THR A 527 -0.39 -27.36 33.38
N ASN A 528 -1.19 -28.41 33.22
CA ASN A 528 -0.86 -29.80 33.57
C ASN A 528 -0.62 -30.71 32.34
N GLY A 529 -0.47 -30.15 31.13
CA GLY A 529 -0.21 -30.89 29.90
C GLY A 529 -1.44 -31.54 29.24
N GLY A 530 -2.65 -31.27 29.74
CA GLY A 530 -3.88 -31.91 29.24
C GLY A 530 -3.87 -33.44 29.40
N ASP A 531 -5.02 -34.08 29.17
CA ASP A 531 -5.06 -35.53 29.00
C ASP A 531 -5.51 -35.83 27.57
N LEU A 532 -4.86 -36.77 26.89
CA LEU A 532 -5.32 -37.22 25.59
C LEU A 532 -6.78 -37.69 25.64
N THR A 533 -7.24 -38.23 26.77
CA THR A 533 -8.65 -38.61 26.92
C THR A 533 -9.60 -37.41 26.92
N SER A 534 -9.19 -36.24 27.44
CA SER A 534 -10.03 -35.03 27.41
C SER A 534 -10.12 -34.47 25.99
N VAL A 535 -9.01 -34.49 25.25
CA VAL A 535 -8.95 -34.10 23.83
C VAL A 535 -9.85 -34.99 22.97
N ILE A 536 -9.79 -36.31 23.16
CA ILE A 536 -10.64 -37.26 22.42
C ILE A 536 -12.13 -37.03 22.71
N ARG A 537 -12.50 -36.79 23.99
CA ARG A 537 -13.89 -36.45 24.34
C ARG A 537 -14.34 -35.14 23.70
N LEU A 538 -13.44 -34.17 23.58
CA LEU A 538 -13.74 -32.89 22.97
C LEU A 538 -13.93 -33.01 21.45
N GLU A 539 -13.10 -33.80 20.78
CA GLU A 539 -13.25 -34.12 19.36
C GLU A 539 -14.58 -34.84 19.08
N GLN A 540 -14.98 -35.78 19.94
CA GLN A 540 -16.29 -36.44 19.83
C GLN A 540 -17.45 -35.44 19.97
N ARG A 541 -17.34 -34.48 20.90
CA ARG A 541 -18.33 -33.40 21.05
C ARG A 541 -18.36 -32.48 19.83
N ARG A 542 -17.21 -32.11 19.26
CA ARG A 542 -17.12 -31.33 18.01
C ARG A 542 -17.78 -32.08 16.85
N ALA A 543 -17.48 -33.36 16.68
CA ALA A 543 -18.07 -34.19 15.62
C ALA A 543 -19.59 -34.35 15.78
N ALA A 544 -20.10 -34.41 17.02
CA ALA A 544 -21.53 -34.42 17.29
C ALA A 544 -22.20 -33.07 17.04
N ALA A 545 -21.53 -31.96 17.38
CA ALA A 545 -22.05 -30.60 17.17
C ALA A 545 -21.99 -30.16 15.70
N LEU A 546 -21.03 -30.68 14.93
CA LEU A 546 -20.79 -30.37 13.52
C LEU A 546 -20.97 -31.62 12.65
N ALA A 547 -22.09 -32.31 12.80
CA ALA A 547 -22.35 -33.60 12.13
C ALA A 547 -22.29 -33.53 10.59
N ASP A 548 -22.52 -32.35 10.02
CA ASP A 548 -22.54 -32.10 8.57
C ASP A 548 -21.15 -31.77 8.00
N ASP A 549 -20.15 -31.45 8.82
CA ASP A 549 -18.83 -31.03 8.35
C ASP A 549 -17.91 -32.26 8.11
N PRO A 550 -17.48 -32.53 6.86
CA PRO A 550 -16.59 -33.65 6.55
C PRO A 550 -15.20 -33.52 7.19
N SER A 551 -14.78 -32.31 7.57
CA SER A 551 -13.50 -32.09 8.28
C SER A 551 -13.48 -32.61 9.72
N THR A 552 -14.63 -32.98 10.27
CA THR A 552 -14.72 -33.59 11.61
C THR A 552 -14.71 -35.13 11.57
N LYS A 553 -14.63 -35.73 10.39
CA LYS A 553 -14.72 -37.19 10.17
C LYS A 553 -13.39 -37.75 9.64
N GLY A 554 -13.09 -38.99 10.05
CA GLY A 554 -11.92 -39.72 9.58
C GLY A 554 -10.58 -39.09 9.99
N LEU A 555 -9.54 -39.31 9.18
CA LEU A 555 -8.18 -38.81 9.45
C LEU A 555 -8.09 -37.28 9.39
N LEU A 556 -8.98 -36.62 8.63
CA LEU A 556 -9.03 -35.16 8.52
C LEU A 556 -9.40 -34.49 9.86
N GLY A 557 -10.26 -35.11 10.66
CA GLY A 557 -10.59 -34.63 12.01
C GLY A 557 -9.44 -34.74 13.02
N LEU A 558 -8.44 -35.58 12.73
CA LEU A 558 -7.23 -35.72 13.55
C LEU A 558 -6.13 -34.74 13.15
N VAL A 559 -6.22 -34.11 11.98
CA VAL A 559 -5.22 -33.14 11.50
C VAL A 559 -5.05 -32.02 12.52
N ASP A 560 -6.15 -31.44 13.01
CA ASP A 560 -6.15 -30.33 13.96
C ASP A 560 -5.40 -30.61 15.26
N ARG A 561 -5.21 -31.89 15.64
CA ARG A 561 -4.42 -32.31 16.81
C ARG A 561 -2.92 -32.23 16.60
N TYR A 562 -2.46 -32.42 15.37
CA TYR A 562 -1.04 -32.48 15.05
C TYR A 562 -0.55 -31.23 14.30
N VAL A 563 -1.45 -30.30 13.96
CA VAL A 563 -1.09 -29.03 13.34
C VAL A 563 -0.26 -28.21 14.32
N TRP A 564 1.01 -27.99 13.94
CA TRP A 564 1.87 -27.01 14.57
C TRP A 564 2.34 -25.99 13.53
N MET A 565 1.86 -24.75 13.66
CA MET A 565 2.11 -23.69 12.68
C MET A 565 1.80 -24.18 11.25
N THR A 566 2.79 -24.20 10.35
CA THR A 566 2.66 -24.66 8.95
C THR A 566 3.32 -26.02 8.69
N LEU A 567 3.94 -26.66 9.70
CA LEU A 567 4.85 -27.79 9.48
C LEU A 567 4.15 -29.09 9.07
N LEU A 568 2.86 -29.24 9.40
CA LEU A 568 2.14 -30.46 9.10
C LEU A 568 1.86 -30.61 7.59
N GLU A 569 1.73 -29.51 6.87
CA GLU A 569 1.49 -29.50 5.42
C GLU A 569 2.75 -29.88 4.61
N ASP A 570 3.94 -29.61 5.17
CA ASP A 570 5.23 -30.00 4.61
C ASP A 570 5.67 -31.43 4.99
N SER A 571 4.81 -32.18 5.68
CA SER A 571 5.09 -33.54 6.12
C SER A 571 5.19 -34.55 4.97
N SER A 572 5.47 -35.82 5.29
CA SER A 572 5.53 -36.92 4.33
C SER A 572 4.22 -37.15 3.57
N ASP A 573 3.11 -36.59 4.04
CA ASP A 573 1.75 -36.91 3.61
C ASP A 573 1.18 -35.86 2.64
N LYS A 574 2.01 -35.30 1.75
CA LYS A 574 1.61 -34.26 0.77
C LYS A 574 0.38 -34.64 -0.05
N LEU A 575 0.30 -35.89 -0.49
CA LEU A 575 -0.84 -36.41 -1.27
C LEU A 575 -2.16 -36.36 -0.48
N PHE A 576 -2.10 -36.57 0.83
CA PHE A 576 -3.28 -36.50 1.71
C PHE A 576 -3.78 -35.06 1.82
N PHE A 577 -2.89 -34.09 2.04
CA PHE A 577 -3.25 -32.67 2.12
C PHE A 577 -3.71 -32.09 0.77
N ASP A 578 -3.11 -32.51 -0.35
CA ASP A 578 -3.57 -32.09 -1.68
C ASP A 578 -4.98 -32.60 -2.02
N THR A 579 -5.31 -33.81 -1.54
CA THR A 579 -6.60 -34.47 -1.81
C THR A 579 -7.70 -34.02 -0.85
N TYR A 580 -7.38 -33.80 0.43
CA TYR A 580 -8.36 -33.58 1.50
C TYR A 580 -8.18 -32.26 2.30
N GLY A 581 -7.05 -31.58 2.15
CA GLY A 581 -6.66 -30.39 2.94
C GLY A 581 -7.17 -29.04 2.43
N ARG A 582 -7.83 -28.97 1.26
CA ARG A 582 -8.33 -27.71 0.66
C ARG A 582 -9.37 -26.94 1.49
N GLY A 583 -9.83 -27.48 2.63
CA GLY A 583 -10.87 -26.87 3.47
C GLY A 583 -10.39 -26.26 4.80
N THR A 584 -9.11 -26.39 5.17
CA THR A 584 -8.62 -26.01 6.52
C THR A 584 -7.79 -24.72 6.56
N VAL A 585 -7.40 -24.14 5.43
CA VAL A 585 -6.58 -22.91 5.39
C VAL A 585 -7.11 -21.91 4.37
N ALA A 586 -8.14 -21.14 4.76
CA ALA A 586 -8.50 -19.91 4.06
C ALA A 586 -8.50 -18.67 4.97
N THR A 587 -8.08 -18.78 6.24
CA THR A 587 -8.17 -17.66 7.19
C THR A 587 -6.86 -17.25 7.86
N THR A 588 -5.72 -17.81 7.47
CA THR A 588 -4.40 -17.36 7.95
C THR A 588 -3.36 -17.29 6.84
N SER A 589 -3.65 -16.60 5.73
CA SER A 589 -2.64 -16.14 4.76
C SER A 589 -3.25 -15.13 3.79
N GLY A 590 -3.67 -13.98 4.31
CA GLY A 590 -3.69 -12.77 3.51
C GLY A 590 -2.33 -12.11 3.63
N LEU A 591 -1.44 -12.35 2.65
CA LEU A 591 -0.42 -11.43 2.13
C LEU A 591 0.56 -12.19 1.20
N LEU A 592 0.60 -11.73 -0.05
CA LEU A 592 1.66 -11.87 -1.06
C LEU A 592 1.84 -13.23 -1.75
N ALA A 593 1.13 -13.39 -2.87
CA ALA A 593 1.77 -13.89 -4.09
C ALA A 593 2.11 -12.69 -5.00
N PRO A 594 3.15 -12.79 -5.82
CA PRO A 594 2.82 -12.71 -7.24
C PRO A 594 3.50 -13.77 -8.10
N ALA A 595 2.85 -13.98 -9.24
CA ALA A 595 3.18 -14.88 -10.32
C ALA A 595 4.45 -14.48 -11.07
N ALA A 596 5.28 -15.48 -11.44
CA ALA A 596 6.17 -15.43 -12.59
C ALA A 596 6.64 -16.84 -12.97
N ALA A 597 5.87 -17.51 -13.83
CA ALA A 597 6.31 -18.70 -14.54
C ALA A 597 6.12 -18.45 -16.05
N ALA A 598 7.14 -17.89 -16.70
CA ALA A 598 7.32 -17.98 -18.15
C ALA A 598 8.75 -17.62 -18.54
N ALA A 599 9.30 -18.38 -19.49
CA ALA A 599 10.52 -18.14 -20.27
C ALA A 599 11.88 -18.38 -19.59
N SER A 600 12.34 -19.63 -19.64
CA SER A 600 13.77 -19.96 -19.77
C SER A 600 14.05 -20.46 -21.19
N GLY A 601 14.80 -19.67 -21.96
CA GLY A 601 15.31 -20.01 -23.27
C GLY A 601 16.70 -19.39 -23.51
N MET A 602 17.65 -20.28 -23.81
CA MET A 602 18.93 -20.05 -24.53
C MET A 602 20.09 -19.29 -23.84
N LEU A 603 21.08 -20.10 -23.41
CA LEU A 603 22.47 -20.13 -23.91
C LEU A 603 23.26 -18.80 -24.09
N SER A 604 24.28 -18.61 -23.26
CA SER A 604 25.71 -18.82 -23.62
C SER A 604 26.68 -17.75 -23.08
N SER A 605 27.62 -18.26 -22.28
CA SER A 605 29.03 -17.88 -22.07
C SER A 605 29.49 -16.41 -22.15
N ARG A 606 30.11 -15.94 -21.06
CA ARG A 606 31.54 -15.58 -21.07
C ARG A 606 32.14 -15.55 -19.66
N THR A 607 33.28 -16.22 -19.57
CA THR A 607 34.30 -16.28 -18.50
C THR A 607 34.73 -14.86 -18.03
N THR A 608 35.27 -14.54 -16.84
CA THR A 608 36.21 -15.19 -15.90
C THR A 608 36.27 -14.33 -14.62
N GLY A 609 36.49 -14.96 -13.44
CA GLY A 609 37.33 -14.39 -12.38
C GLY A 609 36.64 -13.91 -11.10
N GLY A 610 36.99 -14.54 -9.96
CA GLY A 610 36.87 -13.94 -8.62
C GLY A 610 35.81 -14.56 -7.69
N ALA A 611 36.02 -15.79 -7.22
CA ALA A 611 35.21 -16.38 -6.16
C ALA A 611 35.68 -15.91 -4.78
N SER A 612 34.87 -15.04 -4.14
CA SER A 612 34.81 -14.86 -2.70
C SER A 612 33.49 -15.46 -2.22
N LYS A 613 33.54 -16.62 -1.58
CA LYS A 613 32.38 -17.28 -0.96
C LYS A 613 32.39 -17.01 0.54
N SER A 614 31.49 -16.17 1.03
CA SER A 614 31.02 -16.22 2.42
C SER A 614 29.83 -17.19 2.49
N SER A 615 30.14 -18.43 2.86
CA SER A 615 29.15 -19.48 3.10
C SER A 615 28.46 -19.24 4.45
N LYS A 616 27.14 -19.02 4.41
CA LYS A 616 26.24 -19.25 5.54
C LYS A 616 26.25 -20.75 5.83
N HIS A 617 26.77 -21.17 6.98
CA HIS A 617 26.59 -22.54 7.45
C HIS A 617 25.18 -22.69 8.03
N SER A 618 24.38 -23.53 7.37
CA SER A 618 23.31 -24.28 7.99
C SER A 618 23.91 -25.12 9.12
N VAL A 619 23.35 -25.01 10.32
CA VAL A 619 23.65 -25.95 11.40
C VAL A 619 22.88 -27.21 11.10
N ASP A 620 23.50 -28.13 10.36
CA ASP A 620 23.07 -29.53 10.36
C ASP A 620 23.20 -30.03 11.80
N LEU A 621 22.09 -30.47 12.38
CA LEU A 621 22.10 -31.26 13.62
C LEU A 621 22.63 -32.67 13.31
N ALA A 622 23.86 -32.74 12.78
CA ALA A 622 24.63 -33.96 12.79
C ALA A 622 24.87 -34.30 14.26
N SER A 623 24.41 -35.47 14.67
CA SER A 623 24.78 -36.09 15.94
C SER A 623 26.27 -35.87 16.17
N TYR A 624 26.60 -35.09 17.19
CA TYR A 624 27.98 -34.86 17.59
C TYR A 624 28.55 -36.18 18.07
N HIS A 625 29.16 -36.93 17.16
CA HIS A 625 29.99 -38.06 17.52
C HIS A 625 31.28 -37.45 18.04
N GLY A 626 31.42 -37.42 19.37
CA GLY A 626 32.71 -37.18 19.99
C GLY A 626 33.78 -38.11 19.38
N PRO A 627 35.08 -37.84 19.61
CA PRO A 627 36.16 -38.64 19.04
C PRO A 627 35.88 -40.13 19.26
N PRO A 628 36.08 -40.99 18.25
CA PRO A 628 35.76 -42.39 18.36
C PRO A 628 36.46 -42.97 19.59
N LEU A 629 35.69 -43.67 20.43
CA LEU A 629 36.22 -44.34 21.62
C LEU A 629 37.48 -45.14 21.22
N PRO A 630 38.60 -44.99 21.96
CA PRO A 630 39.79 -45.78 21.73
C PRO A 630 39.46 -47.27 21.60
N GLU A 631 40.13 -47.96 20.67
CA GLU A 631 39.86 -49.37 20.33
C GLU A 631 39.72 -50.29 21.55
N PHE A 632 40.50 -50.05 22.60
CA PHE A 632 40.48 -50.84 23.84
C PHE A 632 39.22 -50.66 24.71
N LEU A 633 38.45 -49.59 24.52
CA LEU A 633 37.19 -49.32 25.26
C LEU A 633 35.95 -49.79 24.50
N LYS A 634 36.05 -50.11 23.21
CA LYS A 634 34.93 -50.61 22.40
C LYS A 634 34.29 -51.89 22.98
N PRO A 635 35.05 -52.89 23.49
CA PRO A 635 34.45 -54.09 24.10
C PRO A 635 33.73 -53.81 25.41
N PHE A 636 34.15 -52.78 26.16
CA PHE A 636 33.48 -52.36 27.39
C PHE A 636 32.19 -51.59 27.08
N ALA A 637 32.25 -50.68 26.10
CA ALA A 637 31.10 -49.92 25.66
C ALA A 637 29.96 -50.81 25.11
N SER A 638 30.29 -51.92 24.42
CA SER A 638 29.29 -52.88 23.95
C SER A 638 28.66 -53.74 25.06
N GLN A 639 29.25 -53.77 26.25
CA GLN A 639 28.69 -54.45 27.43
C GLN A 639 27.82 -53.53 28.30
N LEU A 640 27.84 -52.22 28.06
CA LEU A 640 26.93 -51.29 28.71
C LEU A 640 25.52 -51.44 28.10
N PRO A 641 24.45 -51.35 28.91
CA PRO A 641 23.08 -51.40 28.41
C PRO A 641 22.76 -50.13 27.61
N LEU A 642 23.19 -50.09 26.35
CA LEU A 642 22.89 -49.02 25.42
C LEU A 642 21.40 -49.09 25.06
N GLY A 643 20.63 -48.09 25.48
CA GLY A 643 19.20 -47.95 25.15
C GLY A 643 18.22 -48.04 26.33
N VAL A 644 18.68 -48.20 27.57
CA VAL A 644 17.83 -48.04 28.76
C VAL A 644 18.06 -46.66 29.35
N THR A 645 17.02 -45.82 29.42
CA THR A 645 17.10 -44.51 30.07
C THR A 645 17.37 -44.69 31.56
N TRP A 646 18.54 -44.23 32.02
CA TRP A 646 18.89 -44.24 33.43
C TRP A 646 18.11 -43.13 34.15
N ASN A 647 17.11 -43.51 34.95
CA ASN A 647 16.26 -42.56 35.69
C ASN A 647 16.77 -42.23 37.11
N GLY A 648 18.04 -42.54 37.42
CA GLY A 648 18.70 -42.16 38.67
C GLY A 648 19.50 -40.86 38.55
N PRO A 649 19.96 -40.27 39.66
CA PRO A 649 20.87 -39.12 39.61
C PRO A 649 22.13 -39.51 38.82
N VAL A 650 22.41 -38.76 37.76
CA VAL A 650 23.63 -38.92 36.96
C VAL A 650 24.77 -38.32 37.77
N ALA A 651 25.80 -39.12 38.05
CA ALA A 651 26.98 -38.62 38.74
C ALA A 651 27.69 -37.59 37.85
N ASP A 652 28.12 -36.49 38.45
CA ASP A 652 28.83 -35.42 37.73
C ASP A 652 30.12 -35.98 37.11
N ALA A 653 30.17 -35.97 35.78
CA ALA A 653 31.25 -36.56 35.01
C ALA A 653 32.59 -35.88 35.31
N ASP A 654 32.58 -34.58 35.63
CA ASP A 654 33.79 -33.82 35.94
C ASP A 654 34.35 -34.20 37.31
N MET A 655 33.48 -34.44 38.30
CA MET A 655 33.89 -34.96 39.61
C MET A 655 34.48 -36.38 39.51
N VAL A 656 33.89 -37.24 38.68
CA VAL A 656 34.39 -38.60 38.46
C VAL A 656 35.76 -38.56 37.76
N PHE A 657 35.91 -37.73 36.74
CA PHE A 657 37.17 -37.56 36.02
C PHE A 657 38.27 -37.02 36.96
N GLN A 658 37.94 -36.00 37.77
CA GLN A 658 38.88 -35.43 38.72
C GLN A 658 39.30 -36.45 39.79
N ALA A 659 38.36 -37.26 40.29
CA ALA A 659 38.67 -38.35 41.23
C ALA A 659 39.55 -39.45 40.59
N LEU A 660 39.36 -39.77 39.31
CA LEU A 660 40.21 -40.70 38.56
C LEU A 660 41.63 -40.15 38.37
N CYS A 661 41.79 -38.85 38.13
CA CYS A 661 43.10 -38.22 38.00
C CYS A 661 43.91 -38.22 39.31
N TYR A 662 43.25 -38.20 40.47
CA TYR A 662 43.90 -38.25 41.79
C TYR A 662 44.06 -39.68 42.35
N ALA A 663 43.53 -40.69 41.67
CA ALA A 663 43.65 -42.08 42.09
C ALA A 663 44.94 -42.71 41.53
N GLU A 664 45.84 -43.14 42.41
CA GLU A 664 47.01 -43.94 42.02
C GLU A 664 46.55 -45.38 41.70
N PHE A 665 46.57 -45.75 40.42
CA PHE A 665 46.33 -47.12 39.98
C PHE A 665 47.63 -47.93 40.01
N PRO A 666 47.60 -49.20 40.46
CA PRO A 666 48.77 -50.06 40.43
C PRO A 666 49.25 -50.27 38.99
N PRO A 667 50.58 -50.39 38.76
CA PRO A 667 51.13 -50.61 37.43
C PRO A 667 50.64 -51.94 36.86
N ARG A 668 50.49 -51.99 35.53
CA ARG A 668 49.90 -53.11 34.78
C ARG A 668 50.57 -54.46 35.11
N GLU A 669 51.86 -54.46 35.36
CA GLU A 669 52.63 -55.66 35.73
C GLU A 669 52.16 -56.28 37.07
N ASP A 670 51.69 -55.48 38.03
CA ASP A 670 51.20 -55.97 39.31
C ASP A 670 49.77 -56.51 39.22
N VAL A 671 48.95 -55.96 38.31
CA VAL A 671 47.60 -56.46 38.00
C VAL A 671 47.69 -57.80 37.26
N GLU A 672 48.61 -57.92 36.30
CA GLU A 672 48.84 -59.17 35.57
C GLU A 672 49.47 -60.25 36.47
N ARG A 673 50.30 -59.89 37.46
CA ARG A 673 50.79 -60.81 38.52
C ARG A 673 49.69 -61.25 39.48
N MET A 674 48.73 -60.38 39.80
CA MET A 674 47.57 -60.74 40.62
C MET A 674 46.64 -61.72 39.88
N ASP A 675 46.52 -61.57 38.57
CA ASP A 675 45.74 -62.49 37.72
C ASP A 675 46.44 -63.83 37.48
N ALA A 676 47.78 -63.84 37.36
CA ALA A 676 48.58 -65.06 37.22
C ALA A 676 48.68 -65.89 38.51
N ARG A 677 48.36 -65.31 39.68
CA ARG A 677 48.30 -66.03 40.98
C ARG A 677 46.97 -66.74 41.25
N GLY A 678 46.02 -66.71 40.32
CA GLY A 678 44.79 -67.50 40.37
C GLY A 678 44.96 -68.96 39.94
N ILE A 679 45.98 -69.65 40.45
CA ILE A 679 46.09 -71.12 40.39
C ILE A 679 46.20 -71.60 41.83
N ASP A 680 45.10 -72.15 42.34
CA ASP A 680 45.02 -72.69 43.69
C ASP A 680 45.76 -74.04 43.76
N ALA A 681 46.29 -74.40 44.93
CA ALA A 681 47.19 -75.53 45.15
C ALA A 681 46.59 -76.95 44.97
N ASP A 682 45.37 -77.10 44.44
CA ASP A 682 44.67 -78.39 44.32
C ASP A 682 44.07 -78.66 42.91
N GLY A 683 44.74 -78.18 41.85
CA GLY A 683 44.68 -78.81 40.52
C GLY A 683 43.30 -79.16 39.96
N ASN A 684 42.31 -78.27 40.04
CA ASN A 684 41.00 -78.48 39.41
C ASN A 684 40.54 -77.23 38.63
N VAL A 685 40.25 -77.41 37.34
CA VAL A 685 39.70 -76.34 36.48
C VAL A 685 38.20 -76.25 36.75
N ASN A 686 37.77 -75.25 37.51
CA ASN A 686 36.36 -74.92 37.62
C ASN A 686 36.10 -73.45 37.28
N VAL A 687 35.36 -73.29 36.20
CA VAL A 687 34.68 -72.08 35.73
C VAL A 687 33.79 -71.56 36.86
N VAL A 688 34.19 -70.49 37.54
CA VAL A 688 33.32 -69.81 38.52
C VAL A 688 33.46 -68.29 38.39
N THR A 689 32.40 -67.74 37.81
CA THR A 689 31.72 -66.49 38.18
C THR A 689 32.17 -65.80 39.49
N LYS A 690 32.26 -64.47 39.44
CA LYS A 690 32.46 -63.52 40.56
C LYS A 690 33.90 -63.41 41.07
N ARG A 691 34.66 -62.47 40.46
CA ARG A 691 35.84 -61.89 41.12
C ARG A 691 35.41 -60.86 42.18
N PRO A 692 35.94 -60.97 43.42
CA PRO A 692 35.65 -60.09 44.55
C PRO A 692 36.60 -58.89 44.55
N THR A 693 36.31 -57.87 43.75
CA THR A 693 37.05 -56.58 43.77
C THR A 693 36.29 -55.47 44.51
N HIS A 694 35.06 -55.74 44.93
CA HIS A 694 34.12 -54.72 45.40
C HIS A 694 34.28 -54.32 46.89
N ASP A 695 34.98 -55.11 47.72
CA ASP A 695 35.07 -54.84 49.17
C ASP A 695 36.42 -54.24 49.63
N VAL A 696 37.54 -54.51 48.96
CA VAL A 696 38.85 -54.00 49.40
C VAL A 696 39.00 -52.48 49.19
N PHE A 697 38.40 -51.94 48.12
CA PHE A 697 38.44 -50.51 47.83
C PHE A 697 37.53 -49.70 48.76
N ARG A 698 36.38 -50.26 49.13
CA ARG A 698 35.37 -49.59 49.96
C ARG A 698 35.86 -49.40 51.40
N ASP A 699 36.60 -50.36 51.94
CA ASP A 699 37.15 -50.28 53.30
C ASP A 699 38.36 -49.34 53.40
N ARG A 700 39.20 -49.26 52.37
CA ARG A 700 40.29 -48.28 52.31
C ARG A 700 39.78 -46.84 52.13
N GLN A 701 38.69 -46.65 51.39
CA GLN A 701 38.05 -45.34 51.24
C GLN A 701 37.38 -44.89 52.54
N LYS A 702 36.71 -45.80 53.28
CA LYS A 702 36.15 -45.52 54.62
C LYS A 702 37.24 -45.14 55.64
N GLN A 703 38.40 -45.80 55.62
CA GLN A 703 39.52 -45.43 56.50
C GLN A 703 40.17 -44.08 56.17
N ARG A 704 40.12 -43.63 54.91
CA ARG A 704 40.63 -42.31 54.51
C ARG A 704 39.63 -41.18 54.79
N LEU A 705 38.33 -41.42 54.59
CA LEU A 705 37.27 -40.45 54.93
C LEU A 705 37.16 -40.21 56.44
N ALA A 706 37.45 -41.21 57.27
CA ALA A 706 37.51 -41.04 58.73
C ALA A 706 38.70 -40.22 59.25
N LYS A 707 39.68 -39.87 58.39
CA LYS A 707 40.84 -39.04 58.74
C LYS A 707 40.73 -37.58 58.26
N LEU A 708 39.63 -37.23 57.60
CA LEU A 708 39.38 -35.91 57.03
C LEU A 708 38.20 -35.16 57.69
N ASN A 709 37.70 -35.68 58.83
CA ASN A 709 36.85 -34.95 59.77
C ASN A 709 37.67 -34.45 60.96
#